data_AF-A0A8C8AXX4-F1
#
_entry.id   AF-A0A8C8AXX4-F1
#
_cell.length_a   1.000
_cell.length_b   1.000
_cell.length_c   1.000
_cell.angle_alpha   90.00
_cell.angle_beta   90.00
_cell.angle_gamma   90.00
#
_symmetry.space_group_name_H-M   'P 1'
#
loop_
_entity.id
_entity.type
_entity.pdbx_description
1 polymer ?
#
loop_
_entity_poly.entity_id
_entity_poly.type
_entity_poly.pdbx_seq_one_letter_code
_entity_poly.pdbx_strand_id
1 'polypeptide(L)'
;TIPDLATNPNFPINAFLLLLHLPAEEEYMPPIRLRVLDTRDFGYRPEVGQACVRGLGQYCCQPHGQGQPHGPRTPLPSFSTKEEEDEDEGDDDWWSKFYVAMGDKAKSRRGTNRNRLKIYSCELEAVPEFEGLQDFCQTFPLYQPGGHPTAGEDPVPVGEFKGLFRIYPLPEDPQVPPPPRHFQELPPSQPQMCLVRVYVVRAFDLPPRDRNGLCDPYIRISLGTKTLGQRDQYVPNTLEPVFGRLFEVTATIPLEKDLRVSLLDYDLVPPDQDIGTTTIDLENRLLSRFRAHCGLPALYRTDPRAGGVLGGDGVGGCQGGDGDLTVTGTPGQEGDAGVTRTDAGGRDRDPRGLMETQQGPWGDGDSRVTRSQPGRDPGGKVQMWVDIFPASLGPPGPPVDISPRKPQRYELRCVVWNTRDVDLGDTNMLGQRMSDIYVTGWLDGLEEQKQRTDVHYRSLQGDGAFNWRFVFSFEYLAAEQLCILPRKEHFWSLDETVLKVPPKLILQVWDNDKFSADDFLGVLELELTKLPQPAQQPQACTPTPQGPPQSPWPWRGTRVPSRFSLFRQRRVRGWWPCTVQEGSKRRLSGKLELSLEVLTAKEAEERPVGKGREDPNMYPTLPAPVRPEWSFLWVQAPLRSLRYSLCRRHCGRLSLALALLLLLGLLLTFIYATPVSATCPHLPPSLPAKPPATPQAPFAPSSQGYLAMKLVNPLPTFHLGGGEQPKGSMGKP
;
A
#
# COMPACT_ATOMS: atom_id res chain seq x y z
N THR A 1 18.33 -36.63 31.74
CA THR A 1 18.76 -36.82 30.34
C THR A 1 17.57 -36.54 29.45
N ILE A 2 17.79 -35.90 28.30
CA ILE A 2 16.78 -35.80 27.23
C ILE A 2 16.85 -37.13 26.45
N PRO A 3 15.72 -37.82 26.18
CA PRO A 3 15.76 -39.14 25.52
C PRO A 3 16.04 -39.04 24.01
N ASP A 4 15.50 -38.02 23.34
CA ASP A 4 15.73 -37.73 21.92
C ASP A 4 15.58 -36.22 21.68
N LEU A 5 16.71 -35.55 21.42
CA LEU A 5 16.79 -34.12 21.18
C LEU A 5 16.06 -33.69 19.89
N ALA A 6 15.94 -34.58 18.90
CA ALA A 6 15.38 -34.27 17.59
C ALA A 6 13.85 -34.30 17.56
N THR A 7 13.20 -35.06 18.46
CA THR A 7 11.73 -35.09 18.59
C THR A 7 11.20 -34.34 19.81
N ASN A 8 11.93 -34.28 20.93
CA ASN A 8 11.58 -33.43 22.06
C ASN A 8 12.83 -32.95 22.84
N PRO A 9 13.28 -31.69 22.68
CA PRO A 9 14.45 -31.17 23.36
C PRO A 9 14.24 -30.90 24.87
N ASN A 10 13.02 -31.06 25.40
CA ASN A 10 12.74 -30.82 26.81
C ASN A 10 13.16 -31.99 27.71
N PHE A 11 13.52 -31.68 28.95
CA PHE A 11 13.76 -32.68 29.98
C PHE A 11 12.44 -33.32 30.44
N PRO A 12 12.37 -34.66 30.62
CA PRO A 12 11.18 -35.33 31.14
C PRO A 12 10.93 -35.08 32.64
N ILE A 13 11.90 -34.46 33.33
CA ILE A 13 11.78 -33.92 34.68
C ILE A 13 12.11 -32.43 34.55
N ASN A 14 11.10 -31.56 34.74
CA ASN A 14 11.18 -30.12 34.51
C ASN A 14 11.53 -29.30 35.76
N ALA A 15 11.64 -29.94 36.93
CA ALA A 15 12.07 -29.32 38.18
C ALA A 15 13.10 -30.20 38.91
N PHE A 16 14.26 -29.62 39.23
CA PHE A 16 15.27 -30.25 40.07
C PHE A 16 15.41 -29.48 41.39
N LEU A 17 15.43 -30.20 42.51
CA LEU A 17 15.54 -29.63 43.85
C LEU A 17 16.87 -30.07 44.45
N LEU A 18 17.67 -29.11 44.91
CA LEU A 18 18.98 -29.33 45.52
C LEU A 18 19.03 -28.61 46.87
N LEU A 19 19.49 -29.30 47.91
CA LEU A 19 19.84 -28.68 49.18
C LEU A 19 21.30 -28.23 49.11
N LEU A 20 21.54 -26.94 49.29
CA LEU A 20 22.85 -26.31 49.14
C LEU A 20 23.17 -25.46 50.38
N HIS A 21 24.41 -25.51 50.83
CA HIS A 21 24.96 -24.55 51.79
C HIS A 21 25.65 -23.45 50.99
N LEU A 22 25.10 -22.24 51.00
CA LEU A 22 25.64 -21.07 50.30
C LEU A 22 26.06 -20.01 51.33
N PRO A 23 27.09 -19.20 51.06
CA PRO A 23 27.41 -18.02 51.86
C PRO A 23 26.22 -17.04 51.92
N ALA A 24 26.07 -16.34 53.04
CA ALA A 24 25.03 -15.31 53.20
C ALA A 24 25.34 -14.03 52.39
N GLU A 25 26.62 -13.78 52.11
CA GLU A 25 27.13 -12.63 51.37
C GLU A 25 27.20 -12.98 49.86
N GLU A 26 26.53 -12.19 49.02
CA GLU A 26 26.40 -12.51 47.58
C GLU A 26 27.74 -12.58 46.84
N GLU A 27 28.71 -11.72 47.19
CA GLU A 27 30.02 -11.67 46.54
C GLU A 27 30.81 -12.99 46.67
N TYR A 28 30.53 -13.79 47.71
CA TYR A 28 31.16 -15.10 47.92
C TYR A 28 30.32 -16.27 47.39
N MET A 29 29.12 -16.04 46.82
CA MET A 29 28.32 -17.12 46.26
C MET A 29 28.99 -17.77 45.03
N PRO A 30 29.24 -19.09 45.02
CA PRO A 30 29.90 -19.75 43.91
C PRO A 30 28.99 -19.80 42.66
N PRO A 31 29.54 -19.58 41.45
CA PRO A 31 28.74 -19.57 40.22
C PRO A 31 28.26 -20.98 39.84
N ILE A 32 27.05 -21.07 39.30
CA ILE A 32 26.50 -22.32 38.78
C ILE A 32 27.09 -22.57 37.38
N ARG A 33 27.88 -23.64 37.23
CA ARG A 33 28.36 -24.08 35.91
C ARG A 33 27.41 -25.12 35.31
N LEU A 34 26.76 -24.75 34.23
CA LEU A 34 25.95 -25.64 33.41
C LEU A 34 26.88 -26.32 32.39
N ARG A 35 26.75 -27.64 32.25
CA ARG A 35 27.55 -28.46 31.32
C ARG A 35 26.62 -29.44 30.63
N VAL A 36 26.52 -29.35 29.30
CA VAL A 36 25.77 -30.29 28.48
C VAL A 36 26.70 -31.41 28.06
N LEU A 37 26.35 -32.63 28.46
CA LEU A 37 27.08 -33.86 28.14
C LEU A 37 26.26 -34.66 27.12
N ASP A 38 26.82 -34.82 25.93
CA ASP A 38 26.34 -35.78 24.95
C ASP A 38 26.59 -37.20 25.50
N THR A 39 25.66 -38.13 25.31
CA THR A 39 25.75 -39.50 25.85
C THR A 39 25.79 -40.50 24.70
N ARG A 40 27.01 -40.92 24.35
CA ARG A 40 27.29 -41.82 23.24
C ARG A 40 27.38 -43.27 23.71
N ASP A 41 27.49 -44.17 22.73
CA ASP A 41 27.75 -45.59 22.95
C ASP A 41 28.95 -45.85 23.87
N PHE A 42 28.97 -47.02 24.50
CA PHE A 42 29.99 -47.46 25.45
C PHE A 42 30.17 -46.52 26.68
N GLY A 43 29.21 -45.61 26.92
CA GLY A 43 29.20 -44.72 28.08
C GLY A 43 30.11 -43.49 27.95
N TYR A 44 30.66 -43.23 26.76
CA TYR A 44 31.46 -42.03 26.51
C TYR A 44 30.59 -40.77 26.56
N ARG A 45 31.00 -39.80 27.38
CA ARG A 45 30.23 -38.56 27.65
C ARG A 45 31.05 -37.29 27.41
N PRO A 46 31.28 -36.90 26.14
CA PRO A 46 31.95 -35.64 25.84
C PRO A 46 31.07 -34.45 26.26
N GLU A 47 31.71 -33.40 26.75
CA GLU A 47 31.07 -32.11 26.98
C GLU A 47 30.94 -31.40 25.63
N VAL A 48 29.72 -31.01 25.26
CA VAL A 48 29.43 -30.36 23.98
C VAL A 48 29.17 -28.86 24.13
N GLY A 49 28.83 -28.38 25.32
CA GLY A 49 28.68 -26.95 25.62
C GLY A 49 28.60 -26.67 27.12
N GLN A 50 29.02 -25.47 27.52
CA GLN A 50 28.95 -24.99 28.90
C GLN A 50 28.49 -23.54 29.01
N ALA A 51 27.84 -23.20 30.12
CA ALA A 51 27.53 -21.85 30.55
C ALA A 51 27.90 -21.65 32.02
N CYS A 52 28.16 -20.40 32.43
CA CYS A 52 28.59 -20.07 33.79
C CYS A 52 27.73 -18.93 34.35
N VAL A 53 26.75 -19.27 35.19
CA VAL A 53 25.82 -18.33 35.80
C VAL A 53 26.48 -17.70 37.02
N ARG A 54 26.71 -16.38 36.95
CA ARG A 54 27.31 -15.54 38.01
C ARG A 54 26.26 -14.62 38.62
N GLY A 55 26.55 -14.05 39.80
CA GLY A 55 25.64 -13.12 40.50
C GLY A 55 24.34 -13.82 40.90
N LEU A 56 24.39 -14.66 41.93
CA LEU A 56 23.24 -15.53 42.26
C LEU A 56 22.11 -14.82 43.02
N GLY A 57 22.32 -13.60 43.55
CA GLY A 57 21.31 -12.84 44.28
C GLY A 57 20.07 -12.50 43.45
N GLN A 58 20.20 -12.37 42.13
CA GLN A 58 19.06 -12.21 41.21
C GLN A 58 18.07 -13.39 41.22
N TYR A 59 18.49 -14.56 41.72
CA TYR A 59 17.65 -15.75 41.89
C TYR A 59 17.20 -15.96 43.34
N CYS A 60 17.73 -15.20 44.30
CA CYS A 60 17.37 -15.26 45.70
C CYS A 60 15.96 -14.67 45.92
N CYS A 61 15.10 -15.45 46.56
CA CYS A 61 13.69 -15.15 46.72
C CYS A 61 13.34 -14.97 48.21
N GLN A 62 12.57 -13.92 48.53
CA GLN A 62 12.09 -13.69 49.90
C GLN A 62 11.00 -14.71 50.26
N PRO A 63 11.10 -15.45 51.39
CA PRO A 63 10.18 -16.53 51.72
C PRO A 63 8.75 -16.09 52.08
N HIS A 64 8.53 -14.79 52.33
CA HIS A 64 7.25 -14.22 52.77
C HIS A 64 6.92 -12.88 52.08
N GLY A 65 7.48 -12.61 50.90
CA GLY A 65 7.19 -11.37 50.16
C GLY A 65 5.70 -11.26 49.80
N GLN A 66 5.10 -10.09 49.98
CA GLN A 66 3.67 -9.85 49.69
C GLN A 66 3.38 -9.81 48.17
N GLY A 67 3.41 -10.96 47.53
CA GLY A 67 2.71 -11.22 46.28
C GLY A 67 1.53 -12.14 46.56
N GLN A 68 0.29 -11.62 46.55
CA GLN A 68 -0.85 -12.50 46.32
C GLN A 68 -0.61 -13.23 44.99
N PRO A 69 -0.83 -14.55 44.88
CA PRO A 69 -0.96 -15.15 43.58
C PRO A 69 -2.14 -14.45 42.88
N HIS A 70 -1.85 -13.78 41.76
CA HIS A 70 -2.90 -13.47 40.80
C HIS A 70 -3.37 -14.80 40.24
N GLY A 71 -4.36 -15.40 40.91
CA GLY A 71 -4.96 -16.68 40.53
C GLY A 71 -5.46 -16.64 39.09
N PRO A 72 -5.70 -17.83 38.49
CA PRO A 72 -6.03 -17.95 37.07
C PRO A 72 -7.14 -16.97 36.69
N ARG A 73 -6.81 -15.97 35.86
CA ARG A 73 -7.79 -14.99 35.39
C ARG A 73 -8.88 -15.77 34.65
N THR A 74 -10.07 -15.69 35.21
CA THR A 74 -11.23 -16.52 34.86
C THR A 74 -11.48 -16.50 33.34
N PRO A 75 -11.93 -17.62 32.73
CA PRO A 75 -12.19 -17.65 31.29
C PRO A 75 -13.14 -16.53 30.83
N LEU A 76 -12.97 -16.16 29.55
CA LEU A 76 -13.81 -15.29 28.72
C LEU A 76 -15.06 -14.69 29.42
N PRO A 77 -15.10 -13.37 29.66
CA PRO A 77 -16.33 -12.76 30.17
C PRO A 77 -17.42 -12.83 29.08
N SER A 78 -18.43 -13.65 29.32
CA SER A 78 -19.61 -13.76 28.46
C SER A 78 -20.44 -12.48 28.54
N PHE A 79 -20.16 -11.52 27.65
CA PHE A 79 -20.95 -10.31 27.53
C PHE A 79 -22.06 -10.47 26.49
N SER A 80 -23.26 -10.04 26.89
CA SER A 80 -24.46 -10.07 26.08
C SER A 80 -24.31 -9.21 24.82
N THR A 81 -24.84 -9.73 23.70
CA THR A 81 -25.13 -8.91 22.53
C THR A 81 -26.09 -7.79 22.90
N LYS A 82 -25.63 -6.55 22.75
CA LYS A 82 -26.49 -5.45 22.33
C LYS A 82 -26.17 -5.17 20.87
N GLU A 83 -27.13 -5.48 20.02
CA GLU A 83 -27.12 -5.10 18.62
C GLU A 83 -27.56 -3.62 18.56
N GLU A 84 -26.57 -2.73 18.57
CA GLU A 84 -26.74 -1.33 18.15
C GLU A 84 -26.29 -1.29 16.69
N GLU A 85 -27.25 -1.45 15.77
CA GLU A 85 -27.06 -1.36 14.32
C GLU A 85 -26.91 0.12 13.89
N ASP A 86 -25.76 0.71 14.19
CA ASP A 86 -25.35 2.00 13.62
C ASP A 86 -25.02 1.82 12.13
N GLU A 87 -26.00 2.10 11.26
CA GLU A 87 -25.84 2.16 9.78
C GLU A 87 -24.99 3.37 9.35
N ASP A 88 -23.68 3.33 9.58
CA ASP A 88 -22.71 4.29 9.05
C ASP A 88 -21.74 3.54 8.10
N GLU A 89 -22.05 3.52 6.79
CA GLU A 89 -21.29 2.83 5.74
C GLU A 89 -19.86 3.43 5.58
N GLY A 90 -18.96 3.00 6.45
CA GLY A 90 -17.66 3.62 6.60
C GLY A 90 -16.60 2.73 7.24
N ASP A 91 -16.59 1.43 6.91
CA ASP A 91 -15.64 0.42 7.43
C ASP A 91 -14.22 1.00 7.57
N ASP A 92 -13.80 1.21 8.82
CA ASP A 92 -12.43 1.58 9.13
C ASP A 92 -11.54 0.36 8.96
N ASP A 93 -10.95 0.26 7.78
CA ASP A 93 -9.92 -0.72 7.48
C ASP A 93 -8.75 -0.67 8.48
N TRP A 94 -7.89 -1.70 8.45
CA TRP A 94 -6.74 -1.77 9.36
C TRP A 94 -5.79 -0.56 9.20
N TRP A 95 -5.62 -0.06 7.97
CA TRP A 95 -4.77 1.10 7.68
C TRP A 95 -5.25 2.40 8.34
N SER A 96 -6.56 2.63 8.45
CA SER A 96 -7.13 3.75 9.22
C SER A 96 -6.67 3.71 10.67
N LYS A 97 -6.77 2.54 11.31
CA LYS A 97 -6.36 2.31 12.71
C LYS A 97 -4.84 2.46 12.88
N PHE A 98 -4.06 1.96 11.93
CA PHE A 98 -2.60 2.12 11.88
C PHE A 98 -2.17 3.59 11.77
N TYR A 99 -2.72 4.37 10.83
CA TYR A 99 -2.35 5.78 10.69
C TYR A 99 -2.80 6.63 11.90
N VAL A 100 -3.94 6.32 12.54
CA VAL A 100 -4.33 6.91 13.83
C VAL A 100 -3.32 6.60 14.94
N ALA A 101 -2.73 5.40 14.95
CA ALA A 101 -1.71 5.00 15.91
C ALA A 101 -0.35 5.68 15.68
N MET A 102 0.06 5.83 14.41
CA MET A 102 1.22 6.64 13.99
C MET A 102 1.02 8.15 14.22
N GLY A 103 -0.20 8.61 14.48
CA GLY A 103 -0.54 10.03 14.61
C GLY A 103 -0.81 10.76 13.28
N ASP A 104 -0.73 10.08 12.14
CA ASP A 104 -1.08 10.61 10.81
C ASP A 104 -2.61 10.76 10.67
N LYS A 105 -3.08 11.92 11.11
CA LYS A 105 -4.48 12.36 11.00
C LYS A 105 -4.88 12.80 9.57
N ALA A 106 -3.97 12.75 8.59
CA ALA A 106 -4.26 13.08 7.20
C ALA A 106 -4.65 11.82 6.39
N LYS A 107 -4.00 10.68 6.62
CA LYS A 107 -4.30 9.37 6.00
C LYS A 107 -5.38 8.55 6.72
N SER A 108 -5.76 8.98 7.92
CA SER A 108 -6.89 8.48 8.71
C SER A 108 -8.25 8.90 8.12
N ARG A 109 -9.16 7.93 7.94
CA ARG A 109 -10.62 8.24 7.94
C ARG A 109 -11.04 8.51 9.39
N ARG A 110 -12.14 9.26 9.59
CA ARG A 110 -12.57 9.69 10.93
C ARG A 110 -13.22 8.54 11.70
N GLY A 111 -12.39 7.74 12.36
CA GLY A 111 -12.81 6.56 13.11
C GLY A 111 -13.11 6.79 14.59
N THR A 112 -13.85 5.84 15.17
CA THR A 112 -14.23 5.88 16.59
C THR A 112 -13.11 5.42 17.51
N ASN A 113 -13.03 6.00 18.72
CA ASN A 113 -11.97 5.76 19.71
C ASN A 113 -11.97 4.34 20.34
N ARG A 114 -12.86 3.43 19.91
CA ARG A 114 -13.14 2.15 20.59
C ARG A 114 -12.09 1.06 20.37
N ASN A 115 -11.23 1.15 19.35
CA ASN A 115 -10.16 0.16 19.07
C ASN A 115 -8.86 0.85 18.61
N ARG A 116 -8.11 1.44 19.55
CA ARG A 116 -6.78 2.01 19.29
C ARG A 116 -5.69 0.94 19.24
N LEU A 117 -5.04 0.81 18.09
CA LEU A 117 -3.70 0.25 17.98
C LEU A 117 -2.70 1.22 18.66
N LYS A 118 -1.67 0.71 19.36
CA LYS A 118 -0.55 1.48 19.95
C LYS A 118 0.75 1.05 19.27
N ILE A 119 1.80 1.85 19.36
CA ILE A 119 3.10 1.60 18.72
C ILE A 119 4.20 1.67 19.81
N TYR A 120 4.97 0.57 19.99
CA TYR A 120 6.05 0.36 20.97
C TYR A 120 7.42 0.57 20.36
N SER A 121 8.44 0.98 21.11
CA SER A 121 9.65 1.53 20.51
C SER A 121 10.63 0.57 19.82
N CYS A 122 10.85 -0.61 20.37
CA CYS A 122 12.03 -1.45 20.10
C CYS A 122 11.66 -2.80 19.47
N GLU A 123 12.05 -3.92 20.10
CA GLU A 123 11.45 -5.25 19.88
C GLU A 123 10.61 -5.59 21.14
N LEU A 124 9.62 -6.50 21.08
CA LEU A 124 8.77 -6.77 22.26
C LEU A 124 9.59 -7.31 23.44
N GLU A 125 10.62 -8.07 23.11
CA GLU A 125 11.67 -8.60 23.97
C GLU A 125 12.52 -7.48 24.64
N ALA A 126 12.53 -6.27 24.08
CA ALA A 126 13.25 -5.11 24.61
C ALA A 126 12.33 -4.05 25.26
N VAL A 127 11.03 -4.34 25.39
CA VAL A 127 10.07 -3.50 26.14
C VAL A 127 10.15 -3.85 27.63
N PRO A 128 10.48 -2.91 28.54
CA PRO A 128 10.64 -3.21 29.97
C PRO A 128 9.41 -3.86 30.61
N GLU A 129 8.20 -3.45 30.21
CA GLU A 129 6.94 -4.01 30.72
C GLU A 129 6.70 -5.50 30.39
N PHE A 130 7.56 -6.12 29.57
CA PHE A 130 7.48 -7.54 29.18
C PHE A 130 8.64 -8.40 29.67
N GLU A 131 9.58 -7.86 30.46
CA GLU A 131 10.63 -8.63 31.17
C GLU A 131 11.44 -9.59 30.26
N GLY A 132 11.71 -9.18 29.01
CA GLY A 132 12.43 -10.01 28.03
C GLY A 132 11.65 -11.22 27.51
N LEU A 133 10.35 -11.34 27.81
CA LEU A 133 9.50 -12.52 27.61
C LEU A 133 10.11 -13.80 28.22
N GLN A 134 10.88 -13.64 29.31
CA GLN A 134 11.64 -14.68 30.01
C GLN A 134 11.13 -14.90 31.46
N ASP A 135 9.86 -14.58 31.71
CA ASP A 135 9.21 -14.71 33.01
C ASP A 135 9.06 -16.19 33.47
N PHE A 136 8.93 -17.11 32.52
CA PHE A 136 8.84 -18.56 32.77
C PHE A 136 10.22 -19.23 32.82
N CYS A 137 11.18 -18.80 31.99
CA CYS A 137 12.57 -19.24 32.01
C CYS A 137 13.49 -18.24 31.30
N GLN A 138 14.78 -18.27 31.64
CA GLN A 138 15.84 -17.51 30.98
C GLN A 138 16.61 -18.38 29.97
N THR A 139 17.11 -17.75 28.90
CA THR A 139 17.95 -18.40 27.88
C THR A 139 19.43 -18.23 28.20
N PHE A 140 20.14 -19.33 28.43
CA PHE A 140 21.59 -19.35 28.69
C PHE A 140 22.35 -19.87 27.46
N PRO A 141 23.12 -19.03 26.75
CA PRO A 141 23.95 -19.48 25.63
C PRO A 141 25.06 -20.42 26.11
N LEU A 142 25.23 -21.53 25.41
CA LEU A 142 26.24 -22.56 25.66
C LEU A 142 27.44 -22.33 24.74
N TYR A 143 28.66 -22.37 25.28
CA TYR A 143 29.90 -22.18 24.53
C TYR A 143 30.75 -23.45 24.50
N GLN A 144 31.57 -23.60 23.45
CA GLN A 144 32.40 -24.79 23.27
C GLN A 144 33.44 -24.95 24.40
N PRO A 145 33.58 -26.14 25.01
CA PRO A 145 34.59 -26.37 26.04
C PRO A 145 36.02 -26.22 25.50
N GLY A 146 36.84 -25.41 26.16
CA GLY A 146 38.25 -25.19 25.79
C GLY A 146 38.47 -24.26 24.58
N GLY A 147 37.43 -23.71 23.98
CA GLY A 147 37.56 -22.70 22.93
C GLY A 147 38.12 -21.38 23.46
N HIS A 148 39.36 -21.05 23.10
CA HIS A 148 39.84 -19.67 23.19
C HIS A 148 39.30 -18.91 21.97
N PRO A 149 38.59 -17.78 22.14
CA PRO A 149 38.15 -16.98 21.00
C PRO A 149 39.36 -16.44 20.24
N THR A 150 39.25 -16.43 18.91
CA THR A 150 40.19 -15.76 18.01
C THR A 150 40.28 -14.27 18.38
N ALA A 151 41.48 -13.71 18.38
CA ALA A 151 41.74 -12.40 18.97
C ALA A 151 41.07 -11.25 18.18
N GLY A 152 39.84 -10.91 18.55
CA GLY A 152 39.00 -9.90 17.89
C GLY A 152 37.60 -10.39 17.50
N GLU A 153 37.29 -11.68 17.67
CA GLU A 153 35.97 -12.26 17.38
C GLU A 153 35.25 -12.65 18.68
N ASP A 154 33.97 -12.32 18.79
CA ASP A 154 33.12 -12.75 19.91
C ASP A 154 32.82 -14.25 19.83
N PRO A 155 32.79 -14.99 20.96
CA PRO A 155 32.57 -16.42 20.96
C PRO A 155 31.14 -16.76 20.50
N VAL A 156 31.01 -17.58 19.46
CA VAL A 156 29.70 -18.03 18.95
C VAL A 156 29.14 -19.14 19.85
N PRO A 157 27.86 -19.05 20.29
CA PRO A 157 27.21 -20.13 21.01
C PRO A 157 27.06 -21.40 20.15
N VAL A 158 27.29 -22.57 20.76
CA VAL A 158 27.08 -23.89 20.15
C VAL A 158 25.69 -24.48 20.45
N GLY A 159 24.87 -23.74 21.20
CA GLY A 159 23.50 -24.10 21.56
C GLY A 159 22.97 -23.22 22.69
N GLU A 160 21.76 -23.52 23.15
CA GLU A 160 21.08 -22.79 24.23
C GLU A 160 20.59 -23.78 25.30
N PHE A 161 20.62 -23.36 26.56
CA PHE A 161 19.90 -24.01 27.64
C PHE A 161 18.85 -23.04 28.18
N LYS A 162 17.58 -23.43 28.16
CA LYS A 162 16.48 -22.67 28.76
C LYS A 162 16.14 -23.23 30.13
N GLY A 163 16.03 -22.38 31.14
CA GLY A 163 15.78 -22.79 32.52
C GLY A 163 15.58 -21.63 33.49
N LEU A 164 15.20 -21.94 34.74
CA LEU A 164 14.97 -20.93 35.77
C LEU A 164 15.57 -21.38 37.10
N PHE A 165 16.41 -20.53 37.69
CA PHE A 165 16.93 -20.74 39.05
C PHE A 165 16.10 -19.94 40.05
N ARG A 166 15.81 -20.54 41.20
CA ARG A 166 15.16 -19.90 42.35
C ARG A 166 15.82 -20.44 43.62
N ILE A 167 16.38 -19.54 44.42
CA ILE A 167 17.10 -19.84 45.65
C ILE A 167 16.26 -19.31 46.82
N TYR A 168 15.99 -20.16 47.80
CA TYR A 168 15.19 -19.80 48.98
C TYR A 168 15.98 -20.11 50.24
N PRO A 169 16.00 -19.23 51.26
CA PRO A 169 16.41 -19.64 52.59
C PRO A 169 15.40 -20.65 53.13
N LEU A 170 15.89 -21.76 53.67
CA LEU A 170 15.07 -22.69 54.44
C LEU A 170 15.05 -22.26 55.91
N PRO A 171 13.96 -22.52 56.67
CA PRO A 171 13.95 -22.28 58.10
C PRO A 171 15.01 -23.12 58.83
N GLU A 172 15.65 -22.53 59.84
CA GLU A 172 16.58 -23.25 60.72
C GLU A 172 15.85 -24.18 61.70
N ASP A 173 14.61 -23.85 62.07
CA ASP A 173 13.73 -24.66 62.91
C ASP A 173 12.94 -25.67 62.06
N PRO A 174 13.12 -27.00 62.25
CA PRO A 174 12.36 -28.03 61.54
C PRO A 174 10.85 -28.03 61.79
N GLN A 175 10.35 -27.31 62.80
CA GLN A 175 8.91 -27.13 63.06
C GLN A 175 8.27 -26.14 62.07
N VAL A 176 9.05 -25.22 61.50
CA VAL A 176 8.55 -24.21 60.56
C VAL A 176 8.46 -24.85 59.16
N PRO A 177 7.27 -24.84 58.52
CA PRO A 177 7.14 -25.42 57.18
C PRO A 177 8.01 -24.66 56.17
N PRO A 178 8.68 -25.36 55.22
CA PRO A 178 9.48 -24.70 54.20
C PRO A 178 8.61 -23.79 53.32
N PRO A 179 9.16 -22.68 52.80
CA PRO A 179 8.40 -21.72 52.00
C PRO A 179 7.76 -22.38 50.76
N PRO A 180 6.58 -21.90 50.32
CA PRO A 180 5.89 -22.46 49.16
C PRO A 180 6.78 -22.35 47.92
N ARG A 181 6.99 -23.48 47.24
CA ARG A 181 7.84 -23.54 46.03
C ARG A 181 7.15 -22.80 44.89
N HIS A 182 7.73 -21.71 44.38
CA HIS A 182 7.12 -20.91 43.31
C HIS A 182 7.17 -21.57 41.92
N PHE A 183 7.63 -22.82 41.80
CA PHE A 183 7.51 -23.63 40.58
C PHE A 183 6.09 -24.21 40.41
N GLN A 184 5.07 -23.36 40.56
CA GLN A 184 3.68 -23.68 40.22
C GLN A 184 3.42 -23.19 38.79
N GLU A 185 2.63 -23.94 38.03
CA GLU A 185 2.27 -23.62 36.63
C GLU A 185 3.47 -23.55 35.65
N LEU A 186 4.43 -24.49 35.76
CA LEU A 186 5.43 -24.71 34.70
C LEU A 186 4.74 -25.05 33.35
N PRO A 187 5.23 -24.52 32.21
CA PRO A 187 4.62 -24.77 30.90
C PRO A 187 4.72 -26.25 30.47
N PRO A 188 3.81 -26.69 29.57
CA PRO A 188 3.78 -28.08 29.11
C PRO A 188 5.07 -28.44 28.35
N SER A 189 5.82 -29.41 28.87
CA SER A 189 7.12 -29.84 28.32
C SER A 189 7.01 -30.75 27.08
N GLN A 190 5.86 -30.78 26.42
CA GLN A 190 5.62 -31.50 25.17
C GLN A 190 5.66 -30.54 23.98
N PRO A 191 6.33 -30.89 22.87
CA PRO A 191 6.33 -30.08 21.66
C PRO A 191 4.91 -29.88 21.11
N GLN A 192 4.64 -28.68 20.62
CA GLN A 192 3.31 -28.26 20.19
C GLN A 192 3.35 -27.74 18.75
N MET A 193 2.47 -28.28 17.91
CA MET A 193 2.24 -27.75 16.57
C MET A 193 1.43 -26.44 16.67
N CYS A 194 1.95 -25.39 16.05
CA CYS A 194 1.35 -24.06 16.00
C CYS A 194 1.23 -23.59 14.54
N LEU A 195 0.15 -22.87 14.21
CA LEU A 195 0.16 -21.97 13.06
C LEU A 195 0.75 -20.62 13.50
N VAL A 196 1.67 -20.08 12.72
CA VAL A 196 2.30 -18.78 12.94
C VAL A 196 1.88 -17.86 11.79
N ARG A 197 1.32 -16.70 12.12
CA ARG A 197 1.01 -15.64 11.16
C ARG A 197 2.00 -14.50 11.33
N VAL A 198 2.73 -14.16 10.27
CA VAL A 198 3.68 -13.04 10.26
C VAL A 198 3.12 -11.94 9.36
N TYR A 199 2.80 -10.80 9.95
CA TYR A 199 2.22 -9.66 9.26
C TYR A 199 3.28 -8.57 9.12
N VAL A 200 3.79 -8.34 7.91
CA VAL A 200 4.82 -7.34 7.62
C VAL A 200 4.17 -6.12 6.97
N VAL A 201 4.20 -5.00 7.68
CA VAL A 201 3.47 -3.78 7.32
C VAL A 201 4.29 -2.93 6.37
N ARG A 202 5.48 -2.50 6.82
CA ARG A 202 6.43 -1.67 6.07
C ARG A 202 7.86 -1.90 6.55
N ALA A 203 8.82 -1.39 5.81
CA ALA A 203 10.12 -1.01 6.36
C ALA A 203 10.39 0.49 6.13
N PHE A 204 11.38 1.04 6.82
CA PHE A 204 11.81 2.44 6.74
C PHE A 204 13.27 2.58 7.20
N ASP A 205 13.87 3.75 6.98
CA ASP A 205 15.30 4.01 7.21
C ASP A 205 16.26 2.99 6.53
N LEU A 206 15.84 2.34 5.44
CA LEU A 206 16.66 1.31 4.80
C LEU A 206 17.99 1.89 4.28
N PRO A 207 19.12 1.18 4.45
CA PRO A 207 20.39 1.60 3.88
C PRO A 207 20.35 1.43 2.36
N PRO A 208 20.67 2.47 1.56
CA PRO A 208 20.66 2.37 0.10
C PRO A 208 21.69 1.36 -0.38
N ARG A 209 21.31 0.58 -1.39
CA ARG A 209 22.12 -0.50 -1.97
C ARG A 209 22.41 -0.25 -3.45
N ASP A 210 21.43 0.27 -4.17
CA ASP A 210 21.53 0.54 -5.58
C ASP A 210 22.29 1.82 -5.94
N ARG A 211 22.72 1.89 -7.20
CA ARG A 211 23.40 3.07 -7.79
C ARG A 211 22.51 4.31 -7.92
N ASN A 212 21.18 4.14 -7.85
CA ASN A 212 20.20 5.22 -7.80
C ASN A 212 20.09 5.86 -6.39
N GLY A 213 20.71 5.26 -5.36
CA GLY A 213 20.58 5.70 -3.96
C GLY A 213 19.33 5.18 -3.25
N LEU A 214 18.72 4.11 -3.76
CA LEU A 214 17.51 3.46 -3.28
C LEU A 214 17.78 1.95 -3.06
N CYS A 215 16.72 1.16 -3.00
CA CYS A 215 16.69 -0.30 -2.94
C CYS A 215 15.45 -0.80 -3.71
N ASP A 216 15.45 -2.07 -4.10
CA ASP A 216 14.29 -2.82 -4.60
C ASP A 216 13.90 -3.94 -3.60
N PRO A 217 13.45 -3.60 -2.37
CA PRO A 217 13.33 -4.57 -1.28
C PRO A 217 12.19 -5.59 -1.42
N TYR A 218 12.48 -6.85 -1.07
CA TYR A 218 11.50 -7.92 -0.85
C TYR A 218 11.73 -8.65 0.49
N ILE A 219 10.72 -9.41 0.94
CA ILE A 219 10.73 -10.13 2.22
C ILE A 219 11.07 -11.61 1.99
N ARG A 220 11.96 -12.15 2.83
CA ARG A 220 12.17 -13.59 3.02
C ARG A 220 11.92 -13.94 4.49
N ILE A 221 11.12 -14.98 4.74
CA ILE A 221 10.88 -15.53 6.08
C ILE A 221 11.40 -16.96 6.13
N SER A 222 12.07 -17.32 7.22
CA SER A 222 12.55 -18.68 7.47
C SER A 222 12.09 -19.15 8.86
N LEU A 223 11.56 -20.37 8.95
CA LEU A 223 11.18 -21.00 10.21
C LEU A 223 11.45 -22.51 10.14
N GLY A 224 12.42 -22.99 10.92
CA GLY A 224 12.93 -24.35 10.79
C GLY A 224 13.49 -24.60 9.38
N THR A 225 12.95 -25.62 8.70
CA THR A 225 13.33 -25.96 7.31
C THR A 225 12.52 -25.20 6.24
N LYS A 226 11.50 -24.44 6.64
CA LYS A 226 10.55 -23.80 5.72
C LYS A 226 10.99 -22.37 5.41
N THR A 227 10.96 -22.00 4.13
CA THR A 227 11.19 -20.63 3.67
C THR A 227 9.99 -20.12 2.88
N LEU A 228 9.65 -18.85 3.10
CA LEU A 228 8.56 -18.12 2.45
C LEU A 228 9.05 -16.75 1.98
N GLY A 229 8.27 -16.11 1.11
CA GLY A 229 8.70 -14.94 0.34
C GLY A 229 8.98 -15.30 -1.12
N GLN A 230 8.71 -14.37 -2.03
CA GLN A 230 8.92 -14.55 -3.46
C GLN A 230 9.64 -13.31 -4.01
N ARG A 231 10.67 -13.55 -4.83
CA ARG A 231 11.64 -12.56 -5.32
C ARG A 231 11.04 -11.54 -6.28
N ASP A 232 10.07 -11.96 -7.09
CA ASP A 232 9.28 -11.14 -8.02
C ASP A 232 8.34 -10.16 -7.30
N GLN A 233 8.08 -10.38 -6.00
CA GLN A 233 7.27 -9.48 -5.18
C GLN A 233 8.13 -8.42 -4.46
N TYR A 234 9.11 -7.82 -5.14
CA TYR A 234 9.82 -6.64 -4.60
C TYR A 234 8.93 -5.39 -4.60
N VAL A 235 9.40 -4.33 -3.95
CA VAL A 235 8.80 -3.00 -4.01
C VAL A 235 9.83 -2.07 -4.63
N PRO A 236 9.67 -1.61 -5.89
CA PRO A 236 10.74 -0.91 -6.59
C PRO A 236 11.07 0.46 -5.98
N ASN A 237 12.37 0.77 -6.02
CA ASN A 237 12.99 2.08 -5.92
C ASN A 237 12.54 2.86 -4.68
N THR A 238 12.70 2.25 -3.50
CA THR A 238 12.29 2.84 -2.22
C THR A 238 13.14 2.42 -1.02
N LEU A 239 13.35 3.36 -0.11
CA LEU A 239 13.92 3.11 1.24
C LEU A 239 12.82 3.00 2.33
N GLU A 240 11.55 3.19 1.95
CA GLU A 240 10.36 3.06 2.80
C GLU A 240 9.29 2.16 2.15
N PRO A 241 9.57 0.86 1.93
CA PRO A 241 8.61 -0.04 1.28
C PRO A 241 7.39 -0.30 2.17
N VAL A 242 6.20 -0.10 1.63
CA VAL A 242 4.94 -0.54 2.26
C VAL A 242 4.55 -1.89 1.66
N PHE A 243 4.76 -2.96 2.43
CA PHE A 243 4.52 -4.33 1.97
C PHE A 243 3.06 -4.74 2.14
N GLY A 244 2.50 -4.55 3.34
CA GLY A 244 1.14 -4.97 3.69
C GLY A 244 0.88 -6.46 3.43
N ARG A 245 1.76 -7.37 3.88
CA ARG A 245 1.68 -8.82 3.59
C ARG A 245 1.57 -9.69 4.82
N LEU A 246 0.74 -10.71 4.71
CA LEU A 246 0.69 -11.85 5.62
C LEU A 246 1.47 -13.04 5.03
N PHE A 247 2.19 -13.74 5.89
CA PHE A 247 2.71 -15.08 5.65
C PHE A 247 2.17 -16.03 6.72
N GLU A 248 1.64 -17.18 6.31
CA GLU A 248 1.20 -18.25 7.21
C GLU A 248 2.18 -19.43 7.13
N VAL A 249 2.68 -19.90 8.27
CA VAL A 249 3.60 -21.04 8.35
C VAL A 249 3.30 -21.90 9.58
N THR A 250 3.32 -23.23 9.44
CA THR A 250 3.19 -24.15 10.58
C THR A 250 4.55 -24.52 11.15
N ALA A 251 4.68 -24.55 12.47
CA ALA A 251 5.91 -24.93 13.17
C ALA A 251 5.63 -25.84 14.37
N THR A 252 6.58 -26.68 14.73
CA THR A 252 6.54 -27.45 15.99
C THR A 252 7.44 -26.78 17.02
N ILE A 253 6.87 -26.03 17.95
CA ILE A 253 7.62 -25.32 19.00
C ILE A 253 7.89 -26.32 20.14
N PRO A 254 9.12 -26.44 20.68
CA PRO A 254 10.28 -25.56 20.47
C PRO A 254 11.30 -26.03 19.41
N LEU A 255 11.06 -27.13 18.67
CA LEU A 255 12.00 -27.64 17.65
C LEU A 255 12.24 -26.60 16.52
N GLU A 256 11.19 -25.88 16.16
CA GLU A 256 11.19 -24.80 15.16
C GLU A 256 10.79 -23.49 15.85
N LYS A 257 11.59 -23.03 16.84
CA LYS A 257 11.31 -21.80 17.60
C LYS A 257 11.77 -20.50 16.93
N ASP A 258 12.86 -20.53 16.15
CA ASP A 258 13.54 -19.33 15.67
C ASP A 258 12.96 -18.82 14.35
N LEU A 259 12.08 -17.82 14.42
CA LEU A 259 11.50 -17.15 13.26
C LEU A 259 12.43 -16.06 12.75
N ARG A 260 13.13 -16.32 11.64
CA ARG A 260 13.95 -15.31 10.97
C ARG A 260 13.15 -14.55 9.93
N VAL A 261 13.25 -13.22 9.95
CA VAL A 261 12.72 -12.34 8.91
C VAL A 261 13.89 -11.54 8.33
N SER A 262 14.10 -11.66 7.02
CA SER A 262 15.13 -10.95 6.26
C SER A 262 14.48 -10.04 5.21
N LEU A 263 15.07 -8.87 4.99
CA LEU A 263 14.82 -8.05 3.81
C LEU A 263 16.00 -8.24 2.85
N LEU A 264 15.69 -8.44 1.57
CA LEU A 264 16.67 -8.59 0.49
C LEU A 264 16.41 -7.57 -0.60
N ASP A 265 17.47 -7.19 -1.28
CA ASP A 265 17.47 -6.27 -2.41
C ASP A 265 17.38 -7.06 -3.71
N TYR A 266 16.44 -6.72 -4.59
CA TYR A 266 16.26 -7.37 -5.88
C TYR A 266 17.28 -6.86 -6.90
N ASP A 267 18.31 -7.64 -7.17
CA ASP A 267 19.25 -7.37 -8.26
C ASP A 267 18.69 -7.89 -9.61
N LEU A 268 19.00 -7.27 -10.75
CA LEU A 268 18.63 -7.86 -12.06
C LEU A 268 19.42 -9.13 -12.39
N VAL A 269 20.56 -9.35 -11.73
CA VAL A 269 21.42 -10.54 -11.88
C VAL A 269 21.76 -11.08 -10.48
N PRO A 270 21.26 -12.27 -10.09
CA PRO A 270 21.57 -12.86 -8.79
C PRO A 270 23.08 -13.02 -8.53
N PRO A 271 23.54 -13.05 -7.26
CA PRO A 271 22.74 -13.17 -6.03
C PRO A 271 22.21 -11.83 -5.48
N ASP A 272 20.99 -11.89 -4.95
CA ASP A 272 20.32 -10.81 -4.22
C ASP A 272 21.06 -10.47 -2.92
N GLN A 273 21.09 -9.19 -2.55
CA GLN A 273 21.84 -8.72 -1.38
C GLN A 273 20.97 -8.68 -0.12
N ASP A 274 21.44 -9.24 1.00
CA ASP A 274 20.74 -9.08 2.30
C ASP A 274 20.84 -7.61 2.78
N ILE A 275 19.68 -6.94 2.90
CA ILE A 275 19.55 -5.58 3.41
C ILE A 275 19.71 -5.58 4.94
N GLY A 276 19.06 -6.52 5.61
CA GLY A 276 19.07 -6.72 7.06
C GLY A 276 18.17 -7.88 7.49
N THR A 277 18.33 -8.37 8.73
CA THR A 277 17.52 -9.48 9.27
C THR A 277 17.35 -9.39 10.78
N THR A 278 16.18 -9.78 11.30
CA THR A 278 15.91 -10.02 12.72
C THR A 278 15.50 -11.49 12.92
N THR A 279 15.59 -12.00 14.15
CA THR A 279 15.16 -13.36 14.53
C THR A 279 14.36 -13.30 15.83
N ILE A 280 13.18 -13.90 15.84
CA ILE A 280 12.22 -13.87 16.94
C ILE A 280 12.10 -15.28 17.54
N ASP A 281 12.27 -15.39 18.86
CA ASP A 281 12.05 -16.65 19.59
C ASP A 281 10.55 -16.87 19.86
N LEU A 282 9.93 -17.75 19.08
CA LEU A 282 8.51 -18.07 19.18
C LEU A 282 8.15 -18.87 20.44
N GLU A 283 9.10 -19.58 21.04
CA GLU A 283 8.88 -20.30 22.30
C GLU A 283 8.69 -19.30 23.44
N ASN A 284 9.54 -18.27 23.53
CA ASN A 284 9.41 -17.22 24.52
C ASN A 284 8.09 -16.44 24.33
N ARG A 285 7.72 -16.12 23.08
CA ARG A 285 6.41 -15.49 22.78
C ARG A 285 5.20 -16.37 23.06
N LEU A 286 5.34 -17.70 22.98
CA LEU A 286 4.27 -18.66 23.24
C LEU A 286 4.08 -18.91 24.74
N LEU A 287 5.15 -19.08 25.50
CA LEU A 287 5.11 -19.55 26.89
C LEU A 287 5.08 -18.43 27.94
N SER A 288 5.43 -17.19 27.56
CA SER A 288 5.39 -16.03 28.46
C SER A 288 3.98 -15.69 28.96
N ARG A 289 3.85 -15.41 30.28
CA ARG A 289 2.61 -14.95 30.94
C ARG A 289 2.03 -13.67 30.32
N PHE A 290 2.85 -12.87 29.65
CA PHE A 290 2.43 -11.63 29.00
C PHE A 290 1.55 -11.89 27.76
N ARG A 291 1.55 -13.13 27.23
CA ARG A 291 0.81 -13.60 26.05
C ARG A 291 1.10 -12.72 24.83
N ALA A 292 2.35 -12.78 24.35
CA ALA A 292 2.85 -12.01 23.21
C ALA A 292 2.31 -12.49 21.83
N HIS A 293 1.13 -13.11 21.80
CA HIS A 293 0.36 -13.47 20.58
C HIS A 293 -0.42 -12.24 20.04
N CYS A 294 0.14 -11.03 20.16
CA CYS A 294 -0.65 -9.81 20.30
C CYS A 294 -0.73 -8.91 19.04
N GLY A 295 -1.36 -9.41 17.98
CA GLY A 295 -2.05 -8.58 16.97
C GLY A 295 -3.52 -8.26 17.29
N LEU A 296 -4.03 -8.78 18.41
CA LEU A 296 -5.47 -8.93 18.66
C LEU A 296 -6.21 -7.56 18.84
N PRO A 297 -7.26 -7.25 18.06
CA PRO A 297 -8.24 -6.24 18.46
C PRO A 297 -8.95 -6.62 19.77
N ALA A 298 -9.48 -5.63 20.49
CA ALA A 298 -10.15 -5.85 21.79
C ALA A 298 -11.47 -6.65 21.69
N LEU A 299 -11.94 -6.92 20.47
CA LEU A 299 -13.08 -7.78 20.18
C LEU A 299 -12.75 -8.64 18.95
N TYR A 300 -12.83 -9.96 19.09
CA TYR A 300 -12.93 -10.86 17.94
C TYR A 300 -14.41 -11.11 17.63
N ARG A 301 -14.81 -10.87 16.38
CA ARG A 301 -16.17 -11.18 15.92
C ARG A 301 -16.24 -12.68 15.61
N THR A 302 -16.56 -13.49 16.61
CA THR A 302 -16.87 -14.91 16.43
C THR A 302 -18.21 -15.03 15.68
N ASP A 303 -18.16 -15.16 14.36
CA ASP A 303 -19.36 -15.27 13.53
C ASP A 303 -20.05 -16.64 13.78
N PRO A 304 -21.27 -16.68 14.36
CA PRO A 304 -21.89 -17.95 14.75
C PRO A 304 -22.37 -18.80 13.56
N ARG A 305 -22.28 -18.29 12.32
CA ARG A 305 -22.98 -18.87 11.16
C ARG A 305 -22.20 -19.95 10.40
N ALA A 306 -20.92 -20.15 10.71
CA ALA A 306 -20.07 -21.17 10.09
C ALA A 306 -20.15 -22.55 10.79
N GLY A 307 -21.35 -23.08 11.03
CA GLY A 307 -21.51 -24.30 11.86
C GLY A 307 -22.88 -24.98 11.83
N GLY A 308 -23.62 -24.91 10.73
CA GLY A 308 -24.97 -25.50 10.61
C GLY A 308 -25.05 -26.70 9.64
N VAL A 309 -24.74 -27.91 10.11
CA VAL A 309 -25.00 -29.14 9.35
C VAL A 309 -26.49 -29.49 9.44
N LEU A 310 -27.11 -29.84 8.31
CA LEU A 310 -28.50 -30.32 8.27
C LEU A 310 -28.59 -31.72 8.88
N GLY A 311 -29.16 -31.82 10.08
CA GLY A 311 -29.57 -33.05 10.75
C GLY A 311 -30.92 -32.85 11.43
N GLY A 312 -31.85 -33.79 11.24
CA GLY A 312 -33.23 -33.68 11.72
C GLY A 312 -33.48 -34.39 13.05
N ASP A 313 -34.78 -34.56 13.32
CA ASP A 313 -35.39 -35.46 14.32
C ASP A 313 -35.16 -35.18 15.83
N GLY A 314 -36.21 -34.61 16.46
CA GLY A 314 -37.02 -35.48 17.33
C GLY A 314 -37.00 -35.27 18.86
N VAL A 315 -38.09 -34.67 19.36
CA VAL A 315 -38.82 -35.03 20.61
C VAL A 315 -38.15 -34.83 21.99
N GLY A 316 -38.82 -34.02 22.84
CA GLY A 316 -38.75 -34.08 24.31
C GLY A 316 -37.74 -33.13 25.00
N GLY A 317 -38.00 -32.55 26.19
CA GLY A 317 -39.26 -32.42 26.94
C GLY A 317 -39.24 -32.87 28.41
N CYS A 318 -38.63 -32.07 29.31
CA CYS A 318 -38.80 -31.97 30.79
C CYS A 318 -38.05 -30.67 31.22
N GLN A 319 -38.42 -29.77 32.16
CA GLN A 319 -39.21 -29.74 33.41
C GLN A 319 -38.54 -30.27 34.69
N GLY A 320 -38.60 -29.44 35.76
CA GLY A 320 -38.06 -29.64 37.12
C GLY A 320 -36.65 -29.06 37.32
N GLY A 321 -36.31 -28.34 38.42
CA GLY A 321 -37.18 -27.80 39.49
C GLY A 321 -36.38 -27.12 40.62
N ASP A 322 -36.99 -26.06 41.21
CA ASP A 322 -37.00 -25.57 42.61
C ASP A 322 -35.76 -25.51 43.55
N GLY A 323 -35.80 -24.55 44.49
CA GLY A 323 -34.82 -24.32 45.58
C GLY A 323 -34.09 -22.96 45.45
N ASP A 324 -34.72 -21.80 45.69
CA ASP A 324 -35.19 -21.24 46.97
C ASP A 324 -34.08 -21.02 48.04
N LEU A 325 -33.79 -19.74 48.36
CA LEU A 325 -33.84 -19.24 49.75
C LEU A 325 -33.80 -17.68 49.84
N THR A 326 -35.01 -17.14 49.92
CA THR A 326 -35.49 -15.86 50.50
C THR A 326 -34.60 -14.95 51.39
N VAL A 327 -34.77 -13.60 51.24
CA VAL A 327 -35.08 -12.58 52.31
C VAL A 327 -33.95 -12.15 53.30
N THR A 328 -33.76 -10.89 53.76
CA THR A 328 -34.17 -9.48 53.43
C THR A 328 -33.25 -8.48 54.18
N GLY A 329 -33.21 -7.18 53.79
CA GLY A 329 -32.73 -6.11 54.70
C GLY A 329 -32.75 -4.67 54.13
N THR A 330 -33.58 -3.79 54.69
CA THR A 330 -33.72 -2.33 54.41
C THR A 330 -34.37 -1.63 55.64
N PRO A 331 -34.52 -0.28 55.75
CA PRO A 331 -33.91 0.88 55.07
C PRO A 331 -33.34 1.96 56.07
N GLY A 332 -32.95 3.15 55.56
CA GLY A 332 -32.69 4.38 56.35
C GLY A 332 -31.22 4.84 56.37
N GLN A 333 -30.87 6.13 56.51
CA GLN A 333 -31.66 7.37 56.67
C GLN A 333 -30.89 8.59 56.06
N GLU A 334 -31.52 9.77 56.00
CA GLU A 334 -31.04 11.01 55.36
C GLU A 334 -29.83 11.72 56.05
N GLY A 335 -29.14 12.59 55.30
CA GLY A 335 -28.15 13.56 55.80
C GLY A 335 -27.79 14.59 54.72
N ASP A 336 -27.74 15.88 55.08
CA ASP A 336 -27.61 17.03 54.16
C ASP A 336 -26.30 17.84 54.36
N ALA A 337 -25.96 18.65 53.35
CA ALA A 337 -24.96 19.72 53.30
C ALA A 337 -23.46 19.35 53.41
N GLY A 338 -22.61 20.05 52.62
CA GLY A 338 -21.14 19.99 52.76
C GLY A 338 -20.33 20.38 51.52
N VAL A 339 -20.04 21.67 51.34
CA VAL A 339 -19.18 22.19 50.25
C VAL A 339 -17.70 21.85 50.48
N THR A 340 -16.99 21.31 49.48
CA THR A 340 -15.64 21.78 49.07
C THR A 340 -15.11 21.11 47.79
N ARG A 341 -14.18 21.78 47.11
CA ARG A 341 -13.32 21.24 46.04
C ARG A 341 -11.92 20.97 46.60
N THR A 342 -11.36 19.79 46.37
CA THR A 342 -9.92 19.51 46.33
C THR A 342 -9.64 18.34 45.39
N ASP A 343 -8.50 18.38 44.69
CA ASP A 343 -8.11 17.39 43.69
C ASP A 343 -7.48 16.13 44.30
N ALA A 344 -7.80 14.94 43.76
CA ALA A 344 -7.00 13.72 43.94
C ALA A 344 -7.30 12.63 42.89
N GLY A 345 -6.24 11.99 42.36
CA GLY A 345 -6.26 10.54 42.12
C GLY A 345 -6.94 9.99 40.84
N GLY A 346 -6.75 10.61 39.68
CA GLY A 346 -6.98 9.91 38.41
C GLY A 346 -6.06 8.68 38.29
N ARG A 347 -6.61 7.47 38.12
CA ARG A 347 -5.84 6.24 37.89
C ARG A 347 -5.83 5.89 36.40
N ASP A 348 -4.65 5.85 35.80
CA ASP A 348 -4.46 5.39 34.42
C ASP A 348 -4.86 3.92 34.22
N ARG A 349 -5.15 3.57 32.96
CA ARG A 349 -5.33 2.19 32.48
C ARG A 349 -4.69 2.01 31.11
N ASP A 350 -3.64 1.20 31.05
CA ASP A 350 -2.84 0.94 29.84
C ASP A 350 -3.57 0.23 28.69
N PRO A 351 -3.27 0.64 27.45
CA PRO A 351 -3.25 -0.21 26.25
C PRO A 351 -1.82 -0.63 25.84
N ARG A 352 -1.69 -1.69 25.01
CA ARG A 352 -0.41 -2.31 24.55
C ARG A 352 -0.25 -2.19 23.01
N GLY A 353 0.97 -2.24 22.43
CA GLY A 353 1.26 -1.76 21.06
C GLY A 353 2.40 -2.42 20.22
N LEU A 354 2.97 -1.66 19.24
CA LEU A 354 3.86 -2.16 18.14
C LEU A 354 4.62 -1.12 17.18
N MET A 355 5.90 -0.70 17.37
CA MET A 355 6.86 -0.42 16.24
C MET A 355 7.89 0.79 16.07
N GLU A 356 8.32 1.71 16.98
CA GLU A 356 9.24 2.88 16.63
C GLU A 356 10.10 3.61 17.75
N THR A 357 11.45 3.77 17.62
CA THR A 357 12.45 4.00 18.75
C THR A 357 13.17 5.36 18.91
N GLN A 358 13.48 5.78 20.16
CA GLN A 358 14.72 6.50 20.58
C GLN A 358 14.97 6.47 22.13
N GLN A 359 16.16 6.88 22.64
CA GLN A 359 16.62 6.68 24.04
C GLN A 359 17.07 7.96 24.79
N GLY A 360 17.09 7.89 26.14
CA GLY A 360 17.75 8.83 27.07
C GLY A 360 18.39 8.09 28.28
N PRO A 361 19.36 8.68 29.02
CA PRO A 361 20.46 7.89 29.59
C PRO A 361 20.44 7.66 31.11
N TRP A 362 21.08 6.56 31.57
CA TRP A 362 21.45 6.31 32.97
C TRP A 362 22.74 5.47 33.10
N GLY A 363 23.49 5.73 34.18
CA GLY A 363 24.11 4.73 35.07
C GLY A 363 25.29 3.88 34.57
N ASP A 364 26.43 3.96 35.28
CA ASP A 364 27.58 3.07 35.11
C ASP A 364 27.30 1.63 35.56
N GLY A 365 27.96 0.65 34.91
CA GLY A 365 27.89 -0.78 35.23
C GLY A 365 28.67 -1.61 34.23
N ASP A 366 29.97 -1.79 34.44
CA ASP A 366 30.92 -2.27 33.41
C ASP A 366 30.68 -3.72 32.95
N SER A 367 30.27 -3.89 31.70
CA SER A 367 30.94 -4.80 30.76
C SER A 367 30.61 -4.45 29.31
N ARG A 368 31.60 -4.59 28.42
CA ARG A 368 31.56 -4.01 27.06
C ARG A 368 30.46 -4.61 26.16
N VAL A 369 29.39 -3.85 25.97
CA VAL A 369 28.57 -3.93 24.75
C VAL A 369 29.22 -3.07 23.67
N THR A 370 29.32 -3.57 22.44
CA THR A 370 29.85 -2.84 21.27
C THR A 370 28.89 -1.73 20.87
N ARG A 371 29.04 -0.57 21.52
CA ARG A 371 28.14 0.58 21.39
C ARG A 371 28.29 1.26 20.02
N SER A 372 27.52 0.80 19.04
CA SER A 372 27.23 1.56 17.82
C SER A 372 26.73 2.96 18.20
N GLN A 373 27.16 3.98 17.44
CA GLN A 373 26.93 5.37 17.82
C GLN A 373 25.43 5.73 17.75
N PRO A 374 24.89 6.50 18.72
CA PRO A 374 23.52 6.99 18.63
C PRO A 374 23.41 7.99 17.48
N GLY A 375 22.77 7.58 16.38
CA GLY A 375 22.58 8.43 15.20
C GLY A 375 22.26 7.72 13.89
N ARG A 376 22.56 6.42 13.76
CA ARG A 376 22.12 5.59 12.62
C ARG A 376 22.17 4.10 12.94
N ASP A 377 21.03 3.44 12.87
CA ASP A 377 20.96 1.98 12.86
C ASP A 377 21.27 1.51 11.42
N PRO A 378 22.39 0.81 11.14
CA PRO A 378 22.91 0.67 9.77
C PRO A 378 22.13 -0.31 8.87
N GLY A 379 21.12 -1.01 9.40
CA GLY A 379 20.29 -1.99 8.69
C GLY A 379 18.85 -1.57 8.38
N GLY A 380 18.43 -0.36 8.79
CA GLY A 380 17.04 0.10 8.70
C GLY A 380 16.11 -0.63 9.68
N LYS A 381 14.78 -0.40 9.54
CA LYS A 381 13.75 -0.88 10.49
C LYS A 381 12.57 -1.52 9.76
N VAL A 382 12.09 -2.65 10.28
CA VAL A 382 10.88 -3.34 9.80
C VAL A 382 9.76 -3.24 10.85
N GLN A 383 8.55 -2.89 10.41
CA GLN A 383 7.37 -2.84 11.27
C GLN A 383 6.45 -4.02 10.96
N MET A 384 6.27 -4.90 11.93
CA MET A 384 5.59 -6.19 11.77
C MET A 384 5.04 -6.70 13.10
N TRP A 385 4.10 -7.64 13.07
CA TRP A 385 3.71 -8.44 14.24
C TRP A 385 3.60 -9.93 13.92
N VAL A 386 3.49 -10.75 14.96
CA VAL A 386 3.37 -12.20 14.86
C VAL A 386 2.24 -12.68 15.77
N ASP A 387 1.27 -13.40 15.21
CA ASP A 387 0.27 -14.15 15.98
C ASP A 387 0.66 -15.64 15.98
N ILE A 388 0.51 -16.32 17.13
CA ILE A 388 0.85 -17.75 17.30
C ILE A 388 -0.41 -18.48 17.77
N PHE A 389 -0.81 -19.53 17.04
CA PHE A 389 -2.03 -20.30 17.28
C PHE A 389 -1.69 -21.78 17.51
N PRO A 390 -1.58 -22.21 18.78
CA PRO A 390 -1.52 -23.62 19.16
C PRO A 390 -2.67 -24.45 18.59
N ALA A 391 -2.36 -25.56 17.92
CA ALA A 391 -3.38 -26.46 17.35
C ALA A 391 -4.35 -27.03 18.40
N SER A 392 -3.94 -27.10 19.67
CA SER A 392 -4.79 -27.51 20.80
C SER A 392 -5.91 -26.54 21.15
N LEU A 393 -5.89 -25.30 20.62
CA LEU A 393 -6.94 -24.30 20.82
C LEU A 393 -7.99 -24.31 19.69
N GLY A 394 -7.85 -25.20 18.70
CA GLY A 394 -8.73 -25.29 17.54
C GLY A 394 -8.24 -24.43 16.35
N PRO A 395 -9.05 -24.34 15.27
CA PRO A 395 -8.68 -23.57 14.09
C PRO A 395 -8.69 -22.06 14.39
N PRO A 396 -7.68 -21.29 13.92
CA PRO A 396 -7.67 -19.84 14.08
C PRO A 396 -8.73 -19.17 13.21
N GLY A 397 -9.21 -18.00 13.66
CA GLY A 397 -10.12 -17.17 12.87
C GLY A 397 -9.50 -16.63 11.56
N PRO A 398 -10.27 -15.90 10.75
CA PRO A 398 -9.74 -15.29 9.53
C PRO A 398 -8.56 -14.34 9.82
N PRO A 399 -7.60 -14.21 8.89
CA PRO A 399 -6.50 -13.26 9.02
C PRO A 399 -6.97 -11.81 8.93
N VAL A 400 -6.17 -10.89 9.46
CA VAL A 400 -6.38 -9.45 9.29
C VAL A 400 -5.92 -9.03 7.89
N ASP A 401 -6.79 -8.42 7.09
CA ASP A 401 -6.35 -7.82 5.82
C ASP A 401 -5.54 -6.55 6.08
N ILE A 402 -4.28 -6.58 5.64
CA ILE A 402 -3.35 -5.44 5.63
C ILE A 402 -2.85 -5.12 4.22
N SER A 403 -3.49 -5.65 3.17
CA SER A 403 -3.16 -5.34 1.78
C SER A 403 -3.05 -3.83 1.57
N PRO A 404 -2.00 -3.31 0.90
CA PRO A 404 -1.87 -1.88 0.69
C PRO A 404 -3.08 -1.32 -0.08
N ARG A 405 -3.64 -0.21 0.41
CA ARG A 405 -4.79 0.45 -0.22
C ARG A 405 -4.48 0.78 -1.68
N LYS A 406 -5.10 0.06 -2.63
CA LYS A 406 -4.89 0.26 -4.07
C LYS A 406 -5.59 1.55 -4.55
N PRO A 407 -5.06 2.22 -5.58
CA PRO A 407 -5.80 3.30 -6.24
C PRO A 407 -7.09 2.76 -6.86
N GLN A 408 -8.07 3.64 -6.98
CA GLN A 408 -9.33 3.37 -7.65
C GLN A 408 -9.47 4.30 -8.85
N ARG A 409 -10.05 3.81 -9.95
CA ARG A 409 -10.37 4.64 -11.11
C ARG A 409 -11.63 5.47 -10.86
N TYR A 410 -11.54 6.76 -11.15
CA TYR A 410 -12.62 7.74 -11.10
C TYR A 410 -12.81 8.40 -12.46
N GLU A 411 -13.98 9.01 -12.64
CA GLU A 411 -14.29 9.86 -13.78
C GLU A 411 -14.74 11.24 -13.30
N LEU A 412 -14.08 12.29 -13.79
CA LEU A 412 -14.49 13.68 -13.62
C LEU A 412 -15.29 14.12 -14.84
N ARG A 413 -16.54 14.51 -14.62
CA ARG A 413 -17.37 15.18 -15.61
C ARG A 413 -17.38 16.67 -15.32
N CYS A 414 -16.93 17.47 -16.28
CA CYS A 414 -16.91 18.93 -16.20
C CYS A 414 -17.76 19.49 -17.35
N VAL A 415 -18.93 20.05 -17.04
CA VAL A 415 -19.76 20.75 -18.02
C VAL A 415 -19.46 22.25 -17.98
N VAL A 416 -18.90 22.77 -19.08
CA VAL A 416 -18.77 24.20 -19.34
C VAL A 416 -20.12 24.69 -19.88
N TRP A 417 -20.81 25.51 -19.10
CA TRP A 417 -22.08 26.12 -19.52
C TRP A 417 -21.83 27.41 -20.28
N ASN A 418 -21.25 28.41 -19.60
CA ASN A 418 -21.14 29.77 -20.07
C ASN A 418 -19.81 30.43 -19.67
N THR A 419 -19.41 31.46 -20.41
CA THR A 419 -18.44 32.48 -19.98
C THR A 419 -19.14 33.82 -19.73
N ARG A 420 -18.56 34.66 -18.86
CA ARG A 420 -18.92 36.07 -18.65
C ARG A 420 -17.69 36.91 -18.37
N ASP A 421 -17.78 38.19 -18.71
CA ASP A 421 -16.79 39.24 -18.40
C ASP A 421 -15.36 38.87 -18.84
N VAL A 422 -15.22 38.10 -19.93
CA VAL A 422 -13.93 37.71 -20.53
C VAL A 422 -13.32 38.90 -21.25
N ASP A 423 -12.01 39.08 -21.13
CA ASP A 423 -11.25 40.10 -21.88
C ASP A 423 -11.41 39.88 -23.40
N LEU A 424 -11.70 40.95 -24.15
CA LEU A 424 -11.94 40.88 -25.61
C LEU A 424 -10.65 41.17 -26.40
N GLY A 425 -10.07 40.18 -27.07
CA GLY A 425 -8.83 40.34 -27.85
C GLY A 425 -9.02 41.16 -29.14
N ASP A 426 -9.91 40.67 -30.00
CA ASP A 426 -10.08 41.12 -31.39
C ASP A 426 -10.75 42.52 -31.52
N THR A 427 -10.60 43.17 -32.67
CA THR A 427 -11.22 44.48 -32.98
C THR A 427 -11.74 44.55 -34.42
N ASN A 428 -13.06 44.72 -34.57
CA ASN A 428 -13.73 44.81 -35.86
C ASN A 428 -13.25 45.99 -36.73
N MET A 429 -13.51 45.88 -38.04
CA MET A 429 -13.48 47.01 -38.99
C MET A 429 -14.40 48.21 -38.64
N LEU A 430 -15.23 48.09 -37.60
CA LEU A 430 -16.06 49.16 -37.03
C LEU A 430 -15.49 49.73 -35.70
N GLY A 431 -14.27 49.35 -35.30
CA GLY A 431 -13.63 49.77 -34.05
C GLY A 431 -14.21 49.14 -32.77
N GLN A 432 -15.15 48.19 -32.90
CA GLN A 432 -15.75 47.47 -31.77
C GLN A 432 -14.94 46.21 -31.43
N ARG A 433 -14.52 46.08 -30.17
CA ARG A 433 -13.85 44.87 -29.66
C ARG A 433 -14.77 43.67 -29.64
N MET A 434 -14.24 42.47 -29.88
CA MET A 434 -14.94 41.19 -29.74
C MET A 434 -13.95 40.04 -29.50
N SER A 435 -14.47 38.82 -29.35
CA SER A 435 -13.68 37.57 -29.31
C SER A 435 -14.47 36.39 -29.88
N ASP A 436 -13.78 35.46 -30.51
CA ASP A 436 -14.25 34.13 -30.91
C ASP A 436 -13.87 33.10 -29.83
N ILE A 437 -14.50 33.22 -28.66
CA ILE A 437 -14.08 32.55 -27.41
C ILE A 437 -14.23 31.03 -27.48
N TYR A 438 -13.22 30.29 -27.04
CA TYR A 438 -13.34 28.86 -26.70
C TYR A 438 -12.62 28.50 -25.39
N VAL A 439 -12.90 27.30 -24.86
CA VAL A 439 -12.33 26.82 -23.60
C VAL A 439 -11.63 25.48 -23.82
N THR A 440 -10.43 25.31 -23.24
CA THR A 440 -9.72 24.02 -23.16
C THR A 440 -9.60 23.55 -21.72
N GLY A 441 -9.46 22.24 -21.50
CA GLY A 441 -9.38 21.68 -20.16
C GLY A 441 -8.69 20.31 -20.08
N TRP A 442 -7.97 20.08 -18.98
CA TRP A 442 -7.32 18.81 -18.65
C TRP A 442 -7.09 18.67 -17.13
N LEU A 443 -6.69 17.46 -16.69
CA LEU A 443 -6.19 17.21 -15.34
C LEU A 443 -4.66 17.28 -15.35
N ASP A 444 -4.08 17.89 -14.32
CA ASP A 444 -2.63 18.03 -14.10
C ASP A 444 -1.90 16.68 -14.18
N GLY A 445 -0.92 16.53 -15.08
CA GLY A 445 -0.23 15.26 -15.34
C GLY A 445 -1.00 14.29 -16.26
N LEU A 446 -2.16 14.70 -16.79
CA LEU A 446 -2.96 14.00 -17.81
C LEU A 446 -3.23 14.94 -19.00
N GLU A 447 -2.21 15.68 -19.42
CA GLU A 447 -2.20 16.57 -20.59
C GLU A 447 -2.65 15.83 -21.86
N GLU A 448 -2.36 14.53 -21.97
CA GLU A 448 -2.80 13.63 -23.04
C GLU A 448 -4.34 13.56 -23.19
N GLN A 449 -5.09 13.84 -22.12
CA GLN A 449 -6.56 13.86 -22.11
C GLN A 449 -7.15 15.25 -22.42
N LYS A 450 -6.33 16.24 -22.81
CA LYS A 450 -6.76 17.62 -23.05
C LYS A 450 -7.89 17.70 -24.08
N GLN A 451 -8.97 18.37 -23.69
CA GLN A 451 -10.18 18.57 -24.47
C GLN A 451 -10.42 20.06 -24.73
N ARG A 452 -11.23 20.38 -25.75
CA ARG A 452 -11.68 21.74 -26.06
C ARG A 452 -13.18 21.79 -26.37
N THR A 453 -13.80 22.94 -26.14
CA THR A 453 -15.17 23.22 -26.58
C THR A 453 -15.24 23.47 -28.08
N ASP A 454 -16.46 23.65 -28.61
CA ASP A 454 -16.62 24.42 -29.84
C ASP A 454 -16.44 25.93 -29.58
N VAL A 455 -16.32 26.71 -30.65
CA VAL A 455 -16.05 28.15 -30.62
C VAL A 455 -17.35 28.96 -30.53
N HIS A 456 -17.40 29.93 -29.62
CA HIS A 456 -18.44 30.95 -29.55
C HIS A 456 -18.01 32.19 -30.36
N TYR A 457 -18.37 32.21 -31.63
CA TYR A 457 -18.06 33.31 -32.53
C TYR A 457 -18.70 34.64 -32.12
N ARG A 458 -17.91 35.73 -32.15
CA ARG A 458 -18.35 37.14 -32.05
C ARG A 458 -18.98 37.53 -30.72
N SER A 459 -18.36 37.12 -29.61
CA SER A 459 -18.67 37.64 -28.28
C SER A 459 -18.46 39.16 -28.22
N LEU A 460 -19.45 39.91 -27.74
CA LEU A 460 -19.40 41.38 -27.65
C LEU A 460 -19.25 41.90 -26.22
N GLN A 461 -19.45 41.06 -25.20
CA GLN A 461 -19.39 41.45 -23.77
C GLN A 461 -18.54 40.48 -22.95
N GLY A 462 -17.67 39.70 -23.60
CA GLY A 462 -16.92 38.62 -22.95
C GLY A 462 -17.82 37.46 -22.52
N ASP A 463 -19.02 37.38 -23.11
CA ASP A 463 -20.02 36.35 -22.87
C ASP A 463 -20.02 35.26 -23.94
N GLY A 464 -20.28 34.03 -23.52
CA GLY A 464 -20.25 32.86 -24.39
C GLY A 464 -21.07 31.73 -23.79
N ALA A 465 -21.58 30.86 -24.65
CA ALA A 465 -22.46 29.76 -24.27
C ALA A 465 -22.05 28.49 -25.04
N PHE A 466 -21.85 27.38 -24.33
CA PHE A 466 -21.19 26.17 -24.85
C PHE A 466 -22.00 24.89 -24.64
N ASN A 467 -22.60 24.72 -23.46
CA ASN A 467 -23.27 23.49 -23.02
C ASN A 467 -22.42 22.24 -23.32
N TRP A 468 -21.14 22.24 -22.91
CA TRP A 468 -20.13 21.30 -23.38
C TRP A 468 -19.51 20.48 -22.26
N ARG A 469 -19.55 19.15 -22.36
CA ARG A 469 -19.01 18.21 -21.36
C ARG A 469 -17.60 17.75 -21.69
N PHE A 470 -16.64 18.03 -20.81
CA PHE A 470 -15.40 17.27 -20.73
C PHE A 470 -15.58 16.04 -19.84
N VAL A 471 -14.88 14.96 -20.21
CA VAL A 471 -14.86 13.69 -19.48
C VAL A 471 -13.40 13.27 -19.31
N PHE A 472 -12.94 13.13 -18.07
CA PHE A 472 -11.56 12.76 -17.75
C PHE A 472 -11.55 11.52 -16.85
N SER A 473 -10.76 10.50 -17.21
CA SER A 473 -10.62 9.26 -16.44
C SER A 473 -9.24 9.20 -15.78
N PHE A 474 -9.19 9.01 -14.46
CA PHE A 474 -7.96 9.09 -13.68
C PHE A 474 -7.96 8.09 -12.53
N GLU A 475 -6.79 7.70 -12.05
CA GLU A 475 -6.64 6.89 -10.84
C GLU A 475 -6.40 7.78 -9.62
N TYR A 476 -7.01 7.42 -8.50
CA TYR A 476 -7.02 8.21 -7.27
C TYR A 476 -6.87 7.33 -6.03
N LEU A 477 -5.92 7.69 -5.18
CA LEU A 477 -5.69 7.04 -3.89
C LEU A 477 -6.33 7.89 -2.78
N ALA A 478 -7.59 7.59 -2.45
CA ALA A 478 -8.39 8.33 -1.48
C ALA A 478 -7.78 8.42 -0.05
N ALA A 479 -6.80 7.57 0.28
CA ALA A 479 -6.04 7.62 1.52
C ALA A 479 -5.05 8.80 1.58
N GLU A 480 -4.35 9.07 0.48
CA GLU A 480 -3.37 10.17 0.39
C GLU A 480 -3.97 11.42 -0.26
N GLN A 481 -5.16 11.29 -0.85
CA GLN A 481 -5.89 12.32 -1.59
C GLN A 481 -5.17 12.81 -2.86
N LEU A 482 -4.35 11.93 -3.45
CA LEU A 482 -3.56 12.18 -4.66
C LEU A 482 -4.05 11.30 -5.83
N CYS A 483 -3.90 11.81 -7.05
CA CYS A 483 -3.94 11.01 -8.25
C CYS A 483 -2.68 10.15 -8.38
N ILE A 484 -2.85 8.97 -8.96
CA ILE A 484 -1.79 8.04 -9.32
C ILE A 484 -1.64 8.07 -10.84
N LEU A 485 -0.41 8.32 -11.32
CA LEU A 485 -0.10 8.40 -12.74
C LEU A 485 1.04 7.42 -13.07
N PRO A 486 0.84 6.44 -13.96
CA PRO A 486 1.92 5.57 -14.41
C PRO A 486 2.87 6.36 -15.31
N ARG A 487 4.17 6.30 -14.98
CA ARG A 487 5.24 6.90 -15.77
C ARG A 487 6.30 5.83 -16.05
N LYS A 488 6.97 5.94 -17.19
CA LYS A 488 8.24 5.24 -17.45
C LYS A 488 9.32 6.29 -17.52
N GLU A 489 10.40 6.10 -16.78
CA GLU A 489 11.52 7.05 -16.82
C GLU A 489 12.23 6.98 -18.17
N HIS A 490 12.39 5.75 -18.67
CA HIS A 490 12.94 5.43 -19.98
C HIS A 490 12.10 4.32 -20.63
N PHE A 491 12.12 4.23 -21.97
CA PHE A 491 11.38 3.21 -22.72
C PHE A 491 11.74 1.76 -22.34
N TRP A 492 12.91 1.57 -21.73
CA TRP A 492 13.44 0.28 -21.28
C TRP A 492 13.38 0.08 -19.75
N SER A 493 12.70 0.96 -18.98
CA SER A 493 12.48 0.67 -17.55
C SER A 493 11.52 -0.51 -17.43
N LEU A 494 11.92 -1.52 -16.65
CA LEU A 494 11.08 -2.69 -16.35
C LEU A 494 9.90 -2.28 -15.46
N ASP A 495 10.20 -1.45 -14.46
CA ASP A 495 9.24 -0.90 -13.52
C ASP A 495 8.54 0.34 -14.09
N GLU A 496 7.27 0.51 -13.69
CA GLU A 496 6.47 1.72 -13.94
C GLU A 496 6.55 2.61 -12.70
N THR A 497 7.26 3.74 -12.80
CA THR A 497 7.36 4.68 -11.68
C THR A 497 6.04 5.43 -11.50
N VAL A 498 5.54 5.41 -10.27
CA VAL A 498 4.24 6.01 -9.93
C VAL A 498 4.43 7.48 -9.54
N LEU A 499 4.03 8.38 -10.44
CA LEU A 499 3.98 9.80 -10.14
C LEU A 499 2.70 10.13 -9.37
N LYS A 500 2.83 10.67 -8.15
CA LYS A 500 1.69 11.11 -7.32
C LYS A 500 1.50 12.63 -7.46
N VAL A 501 0.31 13.07 -7.88
CA VAL A 501 -0.03 14.50 -8.05
C VAL A 501 -1.35 14.86 -7.38
N PRO A 502 -1.56 16.11 -6.92
CA PRO A 502 -2.88 16.53 -6.45
C PRO A 502 -3.88 16.54 -7.62
N PRO A 503 -5.14 16.10 -7.43
CA PRO A 503 -6.16 16.20 -8.47
C PRO A 503 -6.48 17.67 -8.76
N LYS A 504 -5.88 18.24 -9.80
CA LYS A 504 -6.04 19.66 -10.19
C LYS A 504 -6.59 19.74 -11.61
N LEU A 505 -7.83 20.23 -11.74
CA LEU A 505 -8.43 20.57 -13.03
C LEU A 505 -7.89 21.92 -13.49
N ILE A 506 -7.32 21.97 -14.69
CA ILE A 506 -6.87 23.20 -15.34
C ILE A 506 -7.84 23.48 -16.49
N LEU A 507 -8.42 24.68 -16.51
CA LEU A 507 -9.21 25.20 -17.63
C LEU A 507 -8.56 26.48 -18.15
N GLN A 508 -8.46 26.64 -19.47
CA GLN A 508 -7.96 27.86 -20.11
C GLN A 508 -8.97 28.40 -21.11
N VAL A 509 -9.16 29.73 -21.12
CA VAL A 509 -10.00 30.47 -22.07
C VAL A 509 -9.11 31.10 -23.13
N TRP A 510 -9.50 30.98 -24.39
CA TRP A 510 -8.72 31.37 -25.57
C TRP A 510 -9.60 32.12 -26.59
N ASP A 511 -9.00 32.99 -27.38
CA ASP A 511 -9.59 33.60 -28.57
C ASP A 511 -9.21 32.78 -29.81
N ASN A 512 -10.18 32.40 -30.66
CA ASN A 512 -9.90 31.61 -31.87
C ASN A 512 -9.56 32.53 -33.04
N ASP A 513 -8.27 32.71 -33.31
CA ASP A 513 -7.81 33.54 -34.42
C ASP A 513 -7.88 32.80 -35.76
N LYS A 514 -8.13 33.54 -36.85
CA LYS A 514 -8.29 32.95 -38.20
C LYS A 514 -7.06 33.10 -39.09
N PHE A 515 -6.14 33.99 -38.72
CA PHE A 515 -4.94 34.33 -39.50
C PHE A 515 -3.69 34.52 -38.62
N SER A 516 -3.80 34.24 -37.33
CA SER A 516 -2.77 34.40 -36.30
C SER A 516 -2.75 33.16 -35.38
N ALA A 517 -1.94 33.15 -34.33
CA ALA A 517 -2.06 32.16 -33.26
C ALA A 517 -3.12 32.62 -32.24
N ASP A 518 -3.89 31.67 -31.70
CA ASP A 518 -4.94 31.92 -30.70
C ASP A 518 -4.43 32.69 -29.47
N ASP A 519 -5.15 33.74 -29.08
CA ASP A 519 -4.76 34.60 -27.96
C ASP A 519 -5.21 34.02 -26.61
N PHE A 520 -4.35 34.10 -25.58
CA PHE A 520 -4.63 33.54 -24.26
C PHE A 520 -5.37 34.54 -23.37
N LEU A 521 -6.65 34.26 -23.08
CA LEU A 521 -7.53 35.15 -22.33
C LEU A 521 -7.53 34.86 -20.81
N GLY A 522 -7.20 33.65 -20.36
CA GLY A 522 -6.99 33.38 -18.94
C GLY A 522 -7.03 31.91 -18.52
N VAL A 523 -6.64 31.63 -17.28
CA VAL A 523 -6.62 30.28 -16.67
C VAL A 523 -7.43 30.23 -15.37
N LEU A 524 -8.05 29.07 -15.13
CA LEU A 524 -8.72 28.68 -13.90
C LEU A 524 -8.13 27.35 -13.43
N GLU A 525 -7.55 27.34 -12.22
CA GLU A 525 -6.93 26.18 -11.58
C GLU A 525 -7.80 25.72 -10.40
N LEU A 526 -8.23 24.46 -10.39
CA LEU A 526 -9.15 23.90 -9.39
C LEU A 526 -8.63 22.59 -8.79
N GLU A 527 -8.02 22.68 -7.61
CA GLU A 527 -7.65 21.50 -6.81
C GLU A 527 -8.94 20.84 -6.24
N LEU A 528 -9.31 19.66 -6.76
CA LEU A 528 -10.58 18.99 -6.50
C LEU A 528 -10.77 18.59 -5.02
N THR A 529 -9.69 18.44 -4.26
CA THR A 529 -9.70 18.13 -2.81
C THR A 529 -9.86 19.39 -1.95
N LYS A 530 -9.59 20.59 -2.49
CA LYS A 530 -9.59 21.87 -1.76
C LYS A 530 -10.28 22.99 -2.56
N LEU A 531 -11.37 22.66 -3.27
CA LEU A 531 -12.12 23.57 -4.13
C LEU A 531 -12.62 24.79 -3.37
N PRO A 532 -12.45 26.02 -3.90
CA PRO A 532 -13.18 27.18 -3.41
C PRO A 532 -14.67 27.06 -3.74
N GLN A 533 -15.53 27.54 -2.84
CA GLN A 533 -16.98 27.58 -3.07
C GLN A 533 -17.32 28.51 -4.24
N PRO A 534 -18.07 28.06 -5.27
CA PRO A 534 -18.43 28.92 -6.40
C PRO A 534 -19.49 29.96 -6.04
N ALA A 535 -19.42 31.10 -6.71
CA ALA A 535 -20.48 32.09 -6.68
C ALA A 535 -21.73 31.57 -7.43
N GLN A 536 -22.92 31.83 -6.91
CA GLN A 536 -24.17 31.42 -7.58
C GLN A 536 -24.58 32.38 -8.71
N GLN A 537 -23.96 33.55 -8.80
CA GLN A 537 -24.18 34.58 -9.82
C GLN A 537 -22.82 35.18 -10.26
N PRO A 538 -22.64 35.58 -11.53
CA PRO A 538 -21.37 36.09 -12.02
C PRO A 538 -20.95 37.41 -11.34
N GLN A 539 -21.91 38.21 -10.85
CA GLN A 539 -21.64 39.45 -10.11
C GLN A 539 -20.92 39.19 -8.76
N ALA A 540 -21.22 38.07 -8.10
CA ALA A 540 -20.60 37.67 -6.83
C ALA A 540 -19.28 36.89 -7.01
N CYS A 541 -18.83 36.68 -8.26
CA CYS A 541 -17.65 35.89 -8.58
C CYS A 541 -16.37 36.74 -8.54
N THR A 542 -15.69 36.79 -7.39
CA THR A 542 -14.42 37.52 -7.19
C THR A 542 -13.20 36.60 -7.08
N PRO A 543 -12.00 37.02 -7.55
CA PRO A 543 -10.78 36.19 -7.51
C PRO A 543 -10.28 35.92 -6.07
N THR A 544 -10.48 36.87 -5.16
CA THR A 544 -10.33 36.64 -3.72
C THR A 544 -11.67 36.14 -3.16
N PRO A 545 -11.71 35.05 -2.38
CA PRO A 545 -12.89 34.69 -1.62
C PRO A 545 -13.24 35.81 -0.64
N GLN A 546 -14.47 36.33 -0.73
CA GLN A 546 -14.99 37.18 0.33
C GLN A 546 -15.09 36.34 1.61
N GLY A 547 -14.87 36.97 2.79
CA GLY A 547 -15.02 36.28 4.06
C GLY A 547 -16.43 35.69 4.24
N PRO A 548 -16.61 34.68 5.11
CA PRO A 548 -17.93 34.06 5.30
C PRO A 548 -18.97 35.16 5.60
N PRO A 549 -20.13 35.15 4.92
CA PRO A 549 -21.13 36.20 5.06
C PRO A 549 -21.53 36.33 6.53
N GLN A 550 -21.48 37.55 7.06
CA GLN A 550 -21.76 37.80 8.47
C GLN A 550 -23.21 37.40 8.79
N SER A 551 -23.38 36.28 9.47
CA SER A 551 -24.69 35.77 9.86
C SER A 551 -25.35 36.75 10.84
N PRO A 552 -26.57 37.25 10.58
CA PRO A 552 -27.29 38.13 11.51
C PRO A 552 -27.60 37.51 12.90
N TRP A 553 -27.30 36.22 13.07
CA TRP A 553 -27.62 35.41 14.25
C TRP A 553 -26.33 34.82 14.85
N PRO A 554 -25.67 35.49 15.82
CA PRO A 554 -24.38 35.07 16.37
C PRO A 554 -24.37 33.64 16.93
N TRP A 555 -25.53 33.18 17.42
CA TRP A 555 -25.72 31.93 18.17
C TRP A 555 -25.84 30.67 17.29
N ARG A 556 -25.97 30.80 15.96
CA ARG A 556 -26.03 29.67 15.01
C ARG A 556 -24.77 29.60 14.15
N GLY A 557 -23.62 29.84 14.77
CA GLY A 557 -22.30 30.00 14.14
C GLY A 557 -21.67 28.74 13.54
N THR A 558 -22.39 28.01 12.67
CA THR A 558 -21.81 26.94 11.85
C THR A 558 -20.86 27.56 10.84
N ARG A 559 -19.55 27.57 11.14
CA ARG A 559 -18.50 28.06 10.23
C ARG A 559 -18.43 27.18 8.99
N VAL A 560 -19.09 27.61 7.91
CA VAL A 560 -18.99 27.00 6.58
C VAL A 560 -17.53 27.04 6.12
N PRO A 561 -16.91 25.91 5.77
CA PRO A 561 -15.54 25.90 5.25
C PRO A 561 -15.44 26.68 3.93
N SER A 562 -14.45 27.57 3.81
CA SER A 562 -14.19 28.33 2.58
C SER A 562 -13.69 27.46 1.42
N ARG A 563 -13.31 26.21 1.71
CA ARG A 563 -12.91 25.18 0.75
C ARG A 563 -13.50 23.82 1.12
N PHE A 564 -13.81 23.00 0.12
CA PHE A 564 -14.37 21.66 0.29
C PHE A 564 -13.73 20.66 -0.69
N SER A 565 -13.98 19.35 -0.49
CA SER A 565 -13.51 18.29 -1.39
C SER A 565 -14.65 17.77 -2.25
N LEU A 566 -14.44 17.76 -3.57
CA LEU A 566 -15.36 17.21 -4.57
C LEU A 566 -15.57 15.70 -4.40
N PHE A 567 -14.60 14.99 -3.81
CA PHE A 567 -14.73 13.56 -3.48
C PHE A 567 -15.68 13.30 -2.30
N ARG A 568 -16.01 14.33 -1.49
CA ARG A 568 -17.06 14.27 -0.46
C ARG A 568 -18.36 14.86 -0.98
N GLN A 569 -18.32 16.11 -1.45
CA GLN A 569 -19.45 16.77 -2.09
C GLN A 569 -19.42 16.46 -3.59
N ARG A 570 -19.91 15.27 -3.94
CA ARG A 570 -19.74 14.61 -5.26
C ARG A 570 -20.12 15.43 -6.50
N ARG A 571 -20.88 16.51 -6.34
CA ARG A 571 -21.36 17.40 -7.40
C ARG A 571 -21.43 18.85 -6.94
N VAL A 572 -21.07 19.78 -7.82
CA VAL A 572 -21.15 21.23 -7.58
C VAL A 572 -21.40 22.01 -8.89
N ARG A 573 -22.15 23.12 -8.82
CA ARG A 573 -22.35 24.07 -9.92
C ARG A 573 -22.16 25.51 -9.44
N GLY A 574 -21.68 26.37 -10.34
CA GLY A 574 -21.68 27.82 -10.18
C GLY A 574 -20.58 28.49 -11.00
N TRP A 575 -20.21 29.70 -10.59
CA TRP A 575 -19.23 30.56 -11.26
C TRP A 575 -17.88 30.54 -10.54
N TRP A 576 -16.81 30.41 -11.32
CA TRP A 576 -15.43 30.54 -10.86
C TRP A 576 -14.66 31.60 -11.67
N PRO A 577 -13.73 32.36 -11.05
CA PRO A 577 -12.99 33.44 -11.69
C PRO A 577 -11.80 32.89 -12.49
N CYS A 578 -11.67 33.30 -13.75
CA CYS A 578 -10.48 33.10 -14.57
C CYS A 578 -9.50 34.25 -14.35
N THR A 579 -8.20 33.94 -14.30
CA THR A 579 -7.16 34.96 -14.12
C THR A 579 -6.08 34.88 -15.18
N VAL A 580 -5.58 36.03 -15.60
CA VAL A 580 -4.34 36.18 -16.37
C VAL A 580 -3.22 36.64 -15.42
N GLN A 581 -1.97 36.26 -15.73
CA GLN A 581 -0.81 36.68 -14.95
C GLN A 581 -0.12 37.86 -15.63
N GLU A 582 -0.27 39.04 -15.04
CA GLU A 582 0.38 40.28 -15.47
C GLU A 582 1.59 40.55 -14.57
N GLY A 583 2.74 40.01 -14.97
CA GLY A 583 3.99 40.06 -14.20
C GLY A 583 3.86 39.35 -12.85
N SER A 584 3.87 40.12 -11.77
CA SER A 584 3.78 39.63 -10.39
C SER A 584 2.36 39.62 -9.80
N LYS A 585 1.32 39.99 -10.57
CA LYS A 585 -0.08 40.03 -10.11
C LYS A 585 -0.98 39.15 -10.98
N ARG A 586 -1.95 38.48 -10.36
CA ARG A 586 -3.06 37.81 -11.06
C ARG A 586 -4.21 38.81 -11.21
N ARG A 587 -4.62 39.11 -12.44
CA ARG A 587 -5.81 39.95 -12.75
C ARG A 587 -6.99 39.05 -13.12
N LEU A 588 -8.20 39.43 -12.74
CA LEU A 588 -9.43 38.81 -13.24
C LEU A 588 -9.60 39.13 -14.74
N SER A 589 -9.69 38.11 -15.58
CA SER A 589 -9.80 38.23 -17.04
C SER A 589 -10.97 37.46 -17.65
N GLY A 590 -11.84 36.90 -16.79
CA GLY A 590 -13.05 36.19 -17.20
C GLY A 590 -13.70 35.44 -16.05
N LYS A 591 -14.87 34.84 -16.30
CA LYS A 591 -15.62 34.00 -15.37
C LYS A 591 -16.20 32.81 -16.12
N LEU A 592 -16.05 31.59 -15.57
CA LEU A 592 -16.59 30.35 -16.12
C LEU A 592 -17.75 29.84 -15.25
N GLU A 593 -18.88 29.53 -15.87
CA GLU A 593 -19.95 28.73 -15.24
C GLU A 593 -19.71 27.25 -15.53
N LEU A 594 -19.47 26.48 -14.47
CA LEU A 594 -19.16 25.05 -14.56
C LEU A 594 -20.17 24.20 -13.78
N SER A 595 -20.29 22.94 -14.15
CA SER A 595 -20.78 21.88 -13.25
C SER A 595 -19.75 20.75 -13.20
N LEU A 596 -19.27 20.44 -12.01
CA LEU A 596 -18.31 19.36 -11.75
C LEU A 596 -19.03 18.21 -11.05
N GLU A 597 -18.76 16.97 -11.47
CA GLU A 597 -19.29 15.75 -10.87
C GLU A 597 -18.19 14.66 -10.90
N VAL A 598 -17.98 13.98 -9.76
CA VAL A 598 -16.96 12.91 -9.62
C VAL A 598 -17.62 11.57 -9.33
N LEU A 599 -17.41 10.63 -10.25
CA LEU A 599 -17.97 9.28 -10.24
C LEU A 599 -16.88 8.24 -10.00
N THR A 600 -17.22 7.15 -9.31
CA THR A 600 -16.39 5.93 -9.31
C THR A 600 -16.49 5.26 -10.69
N ALA A 601 -15.54 4.40 -11.06
CA ALA A 601 -15.59 3.67 -12.33
C ALA A 601 -16.93 2.95 -12.56
N LYS A 602 -17.44 2.25 -11.53
CA LYS A 602 -18.74 1.56 -11.58
C LYS A 602 -19.90 2.51 -11.93
N GLU A 603 -20.01 3.64 -11.24
CA GLU A 603 -21.07 4.62 -11.51
C GLU A 603 -20.93 5.31 -12.88
N ALA A 604 -19.69 5.45 -13.38
CA ALA A 604 -19.43 5.99 -14.71
C ALA A 604 -19.88 5.00 -15.81
N GLU A 605 -19.65 3.71 -15.60
CA GLU A 605 -20.11 2.60 -16.44
C GLU A 605 -21.64 2.42 -16.41
N GLU A 606 -22.28 2.59 -15.24
CA GLU A 606 -23.75 2.58 -15.08
C GLU A 606 -24.43 3.81 -15.73
N ARG A 607 -23.71 4.94 -15.84
CA ARG A 607 -24.22 6.20 -16.41
C ARG A 607 -23.32 6.69 -17.56
N PRO A 608 -23.19 5.97 -18.68
CA PRO A 608 -22.24 6.31 -19.75
C PRO A 608 -22.55 7.66 -20.40
N VAL A 609 -21.52 8.34 -20.91
CA VAL A 609 -21.63 9.70 -21.48
C VAL A 609 -20.69 9.96 -22.66
N GLY A 610 -21.19 10.66 -23.70
CA GLY A 610 -20.37 11.18 -24.80
C GLY A 610 -19.65 12.49 -24.44
N LYS A 611 -18.61 12.84 -25.21
CA LYS A 611 -17.88 14.12 -25.04
C LYS A 611 -18.67 15.28 -25.66
N GLY A 612 -18.47 16.49 -25.15
CA GLY A 612 -19.15 17.69 -25.62
C GLY A 612 -20.67 17.63 -25.49
N ARG A 613 -21.34 17.35 -26.62
CA ARG A 613 -22.80 17.12 -26.77
C ARG A 613 -23.11 15.81 -27.51
N GLU A 614 -22.11 14.96 -27.69
CA GLU A 614 -22.18 13.66 -28.38
C GLU A 614 -22.93 12.63 -27.52
N ASP A 615 -23.40 11.57 -28.19
CA ASP A 615 -24.08 10.48 -27.51
C ASP A 615 -23.12 9.53 -26.76
N PRO A 616 -23.52 9.01 -25.58
CA PRO A 616 -24.81 9.24 -24.91
C PRO A 616 -24.96 10.64 -24.28
N ASN A 617 -25.94 11.42 -24.74
CA ASN A 617 -26.18 12.78 -24.24
C ASN A 617 -27.17 12.78 -23.06
N MET A 618 -26.78 12.11 -21.97
CA MET A 618 -27.59 11.92 -20.76
C MET A 618 -26.81 12.30 -19.49
N TYR A 619 -27.53 12.42 -18.37
CA TYR A 619 -26.98 12.64 -17.01
C TYR A 619 -25.98 13.81 -16.82
N PRO A 620 -26.32 15.06 -17.15
CA PRO A 620 -27.58 15.55 -17.74
C PRO A 620 -27.51 15.61 -19.27
N THR A 621 -28.66 15.73 -19.93
CA THR A 621 -28.74 16.05 -21.36
C THR A 621 -28.36 17.52 -21.60
N LEU A 622 -27.48 17.74 -22.58
CA LEU A 622 -26.93 19.04 -22.96
C LEU A 622 -27.46 19.45 -24.34
N PRO A 623 -28.44 20.37 -24.41
CA PRO A 623 -28.94 20.89 -25.67
C PRO A 623 -27.88 21.79 -26.33
N ALA A 624 -28.01 22.03 -27.64
CA ALA A 624 -27.20 23.03 -28.31
C ALA A 624 -27.35 24.42 -27.64
N PRO A 625 -26.26 25.18 -27.43
CA PRO A 625 -26.33 26.48 -26.79
C PRO A 625 -27.06 27.49 -27.68
N VAL A 626 -27.92 28.31 -27.08
CA VAL A 626 -28.61 29.40 -27.79
C VAL A 626 -27.59 30.51 -28.09
N ARG A 627 -27.24 30.66 -29.38
CA ARG A 627 -26.33 31.70 -29.89
C ARG A 627 -27.05 32.48 -31.00
N PRO A 628 -26.93 33.82 -31.09
CA PRO A 628 -27.60 34.60 -32.13
C PRO A 628 -26.92 34.44 -33.50
N GLU A 629 -27.69 34.41 -34.59
CA GLU A 629 -27.22 34.00 -35.94
C GLU A 629 -26.33 35.02 -36.70
N TRP A 630 -25.49 35.80 -36.01
CA TRP A 630 -24.55 36.74 -36.64
C TRP A 630 -23.31 36.07 -37.27
N SER A 631 -23.18 34.75 -37.18
CA SER A 631 -21.96 33.99 -37.46
C SER A 631 -21.71 33.65 -38.94
N PHE A 632 -22.74 33.53 -39.80
CA PHE A 632 -22.57 32.98 -41.16
C PHE A 632 -22.72 33.97 -42.34
N LEU A 633 -23.28 35.17 -42.11
CA LEU A 633 -23.59 36.11 -43.20
C LEU A 633 -22.35 36.72 -43.87
N TRP A 634 -21.25 36.95 -43.14
CA TRP A 634 -19.99 37.51 -43.66
C TRP A 634 -19.41 36.69 -44.82
N VAL A 635 -19.46 35.36 -44.75
CA VAL A 635 -18.87 34.49 -45.79
C VAL A 635 -19.89 34.24 -46.90
N GLN A 636 -21.16 33.98 -46.55
CA GLN A 636 -22.18 33.62 -47.53
C GLN A 636 -22.63 34.80 -48.40
N ALA A 637 -22.69 36.03 -47.89
CA ALA A 637 -23.13 37.19 -48.67
C ALA A 637 -22.17 37.56 -49.83
N PRO A 638 -20.86 37.83 -49.60
CA PRO A 638 -19.94 38.16 -50.69
C PRO A 638 -19.72 36.98 -51.64
N LEU A 639 -19.70 35.73 -51.17
CA LEU A 639 -19.59 34.57 -52.06
C LEU A 639 -20.84 34.37 -52.92
N ARG A 640 -22.06 34.60 -52.40
CA ARG A 640 -23.28 34.62 -53.23
C ARG A 640 -23.21 35.75 -54.27
N SER A 641 -22.81 36.95 -53.88
CA SER A 641 -22.65 38.10 -54.78
C SER A 641 -21.57 37.89 -55.85
N LEU A 642 -20.39 37.33 -55.51
CA LEU A 642 -19.35 36.98 -56.48
C LEU A 642 -19.82 35.89 -57.45
N ARG A 643 -20.45 34.83 -56.93
CA ARG A 643 -20.94 33.70 -57.72
C ARG A 643 -22.05 34.14 -58.69
N TYR A 644 -22.90 35.08 -58.29
CA TYR A 644 -23.91 35.69 -59.16
C TYR A 644 -23.30 36.68 -60.17
N SER A 645 -22.29 37.45 -59.78
CA SER A 645 -21.61 38.46 -60.62
C SER A 645 -20.69 37.84 -61.67
N LEU A 646 -19.66 37.10 -61.27
CA LEU A 646 -18.71 36.48 -62.19
C LEU A 646 -19.40 35.43 -63.08
N CYS A 647 -20.26 34.58 -62.51
CA CYS A 647 -20.78 33.46 -63.28
C CYS A 647 -21.90 33.83 -64.27
N ARG A 648 -22.51 35.02 -64.13
CA ARG A 648 -23.45 35.53 -65.14
C ARG A 648 -22.79 36.30 -66.29
N ARG A 649 -21.59 36.87 -66.11
CA ARG A 649 -20.86 37.60 -67.18
C ARG A 649 -19.65 36.88 -67.77
N HIS A 650 -18.97 36.01 -67.01
CA HIS A 650 -17.68 35.45 -67.42
C HIS A 650 -17.55 33.93 -67.33
N CYS A 651 -18.44 33.16 -66.67
CA CYS A 651 -18.26 31.69 -66.57
C CYS A 651 -18.07 30.98 -67.92
N GLY A 652 -18.78 31.39 -68.98
CA GLY A 652 -18.56 30.85 -70.33
C GLY A 652 -17.21 31.20 -70.96
N ARG A 653 -16.64 32.38 -70.64
CA ARG A 653 -15.30 32.79 -71.09
C ARG A 653 -14.19 32.16 -70.24
N LEU A 654 -14.42 31.99 -68.94
CA LEU A 654 -13.48 31.37 -68.01
C LEU A 654 -13.36 29.86 -68.26
N SER A 655 -14.47 29.17 -68.52
CA SER A 655 -14.47 27.76 -68.93
C SER A 655 -13.82 27.56 -70.30
N LEU A 656 -14.09 28.42 -71.29
CA LEU A 656 -13.40 28.39 -72.58
C LEU A 656 -11.89 28.63 -72.44
N ALA A 657 -11.48 29.62 -71.63
CA ALA A 657 -10.08 29.91 -71.36
C ALA A 657 -9.37 28.76 -70.62
N LEU A 658 -10.02 28.16 -69.61
CA LEU A 658 -9.50 27.01 -68.88
C LEU A 658 -9.39 25.77 -69.77
N ALA A 659 -10.38 25.53 -70.65
CA ALA A 659 -10.33 24.47 -71.64
C ALA A 659 -9.21 24.68 -72.67
N LEU A 660 -8.99 25.92 -73.14
CA LEU A 660 -7.85 26.27 -74.00
C LEU A 660 -6.50 26.08 -73.29
N LEU A 661 -6.39 26.44 -72.00
CA LEU A 661 -5.17 26.24 -71.21
C LEU A 661 -4.88 24.75 -70.98
N LEU A 662 -5.91 23.95 -70.71
CA LEU A 662 -5.81 22.51 -70.53
C LEU A 662 -5.51 21.80 -71.86
N LEU A 663 -6.09 22.24 -72.97
CA LEU A 663 -5.80 21.72 -74.31
C LEU A 663 -4.38 22.12 -74.76
N LEU A 664 -3.90 23.32 -74.42
CA LEU A 664 -2.51 23.73 -74.63
C LEU A 664 -1.55 22.88 -73.78
N GLY A 665 -1.89 22.58 -72.52
CA GLY A 665 -1.12 21.67 -71.66
C GLY A 665 -1.08 20.24 -72.18
N LEU A 666 -2.19 19.74 -72.73
CA LEU A 666 -2.25 18.44 -73.43
C LEU A 666 -1.44 18.45 -74.72
N LEU A 667 -1.43 19.56 -75.46
CA LEU A 667 -0.67 19.69 -76.72
C LEU A 667 0.84 19.84 -76.46
N LEU A 668 1.24 20.53 -75.40
CA LEU A 668 2.63 20.59 -74.93
C LEU A 668 3.12 19.23 -74.42
N THR A 669 2.31 18.51 -73.65
CA THR A 669 2.66 17.14 -73.22
C THR A 669 2.65 16.15 -74.38
N PHE A 670 1.79 16.32 -75.39
CA PHE A 670 1.84 15.54 -76.63
C PHE A 670 3.14 15.77 -77.42
N ILE A 671 3.55 17.03 -77.63
CA ILE A 671 4.84 17.37 -78.28
C ILE A 671 6.03 16.80 -77.49
N TYR A 672 5.96 16.79 -76.15
CA TYR A 672 6.99 16.21 -75.30
C TYR A 672 6.96 14.66 -75.28
N ALA A 673 5.85 14.03 -75.68
CA ALA A 673 5.64 12.58 -75.64
C ALA A 673 5.75 11.88 -77.02
N THR A 674 5.92 12.61 -78.13
CA THR A 674 6.19 12.01 -79.45
C THR A 674 7.68 11.62 -79.58
N PRO A 675 8.04 10.32 -79.66
CA PRO A 675 9.43 9.92 -79.82
C PRO A 675 9.93 10.18 -81.25
N VAL A 676 11.03 10.93 -81.37
CA VAL A 676 11.73 11.10 -82.65
C VAL A 676 12.49 9.81 -83.00
N SER A 677 12.21 9.20 -84.15
CA SER A 677 12.94 8.02 -84.63
C SER A 677 12.91 7.87 -86.16
N ALA A 678 13.98 8.32 -86.80
CA ALA A 678 14.40 8.05 -88.18
C ALA A 678 15.94 8.30 -88.22
N THR A 679 16.82 7.33 -88.45
CA THR A 679 17.26 6.76 -89.76
C THR A 679 17.79 7.81 -90.75
N CYS A 680 18.89 7.64 -91.50
CA CYS A 680 19.51 6.39 -92.02
C CYS A 680 21.06 6.57 -92.30
N PRO A 681 21.82 5.83 -93.17
CA PRO A 681 23.12 5.26 -92.74
C PRO A 681 24.34 5.33 -93.70
N HIS A 682 25.51 4.86 -93.22
CA HIS A 682 26.72 4.36 -93.93
C HIS A 682 27.46 3.40 -92.97
N LEU A 683 28.30 2.39 -93.31
CA LEU A 683 28.71 1.65 -94.53
C LEU A 683 29.17 0.21 -94.07
N PRO A 684 29.49 -0.79 -94.94
CA PRO A 684 29.78 -2.20 -94.58
C PRO A 684 31.31 -2.53 -94.65
N PRO A 685 31.82 -3.80 -94.74
CA PRO A 685 31.18 -5.14 -94.71
C PRO A 685 31.89 -6.26 -93.89
N SER A 686 31.20 -7.39 -93.63
CA SER A 686 31.65 -8.76 -94.06
C SER A 686 30.73 -9.92 -93.62
N LEU A 687 30.84 -11.03 -94.38
CA LEU A 687 30.06 -12.29 -94.47
C LEU A 687 30.45 -13.36 -93.39
N PRO A 688 29.86 -14.59 -93.34
CA PRO A 688 28.46 -15.04 -93.50
C PRO A 688 28.01 -16.22 -92.57
N ALA A 689 26.76 -16.72 -92.77
CA ALA A 689 26.26 -18.09 -92.49
C ALA A 689 26.09 -18.56 -91.01
N LYS A 690 25.22 -19.52 -90.63
CA LYS A 690 24.08 -20.25 -91.28
C LYS A 690 23.10 -20.72 -90.15
N PRO A 691 21.80 -21.03 -90.43
CA PRO A 691 20.81 -21.57 -89.46
C PRO A 691 20.76 -23.13 -89.53
N PRO A 692 19.81 -23.92 -88.95
CA PRO A 692 18.50 -23.57 -88.34
C PRO A 692 18.03 -24.43 -87.12
N ALA A 693 16.71 -24.40 -86.85
CA ALA A 693 15.83 -25.45 -86.29
C ALA A 693 15.46 -25.47 -84.78
N THR A 694 14.14 -25.45 -84.56
CA THR A 694 13.33 -25.91 -83.40
C THR A 694 13.05 -27.44 -83.50
N PRO A 695 12.37 -28.15 -82.54
CA PRO A 695 11.72 -27.72 -81.28
C PRO A 695 11.95 -28.62 -80.01
N GLN A 696 11.24 -28.27 -78.92
CA GLN A 696 10.56 -29.15 -77.92
C GLN A 696 11.24 -29.70 -76.62
N ALA A 697 10.56 -29.39 -75.49
CA ALA A 697 10.22 -30.27 -74.34
C ALA A 697 11.25 -30.43 -73.15
N PRO A 698 10.87 -31.01 -71.97
CA PRO A 698 10.81 -30.18 -70.75
C PRO A 698 11.26 -30.78 -69.37
N PHE A 699 11.74 -29.94 -68.45
CA PHE A 699 11.91 -30.14 -66.98
C PHE A 699 12.15 -28.77 -66.29
N ALA A 700 11.99 -28.49 -64.98
CA ALA A 700 11.36 -29.15 -63.81
C ALA A 700 10.98 -28.05 -62.74
N PRO A 701 10.20 -28.33 -61.66
CA PRO A 701 9.55 -27.27 -60.86
C PRO A 701 9.91 -27.18 -59.35
N SER A 702 9.17 -26.30 -58.64
CA SER A 702 9.12 -26.00 -57.18
C SER A 702 10.09 -24.92 -56.66
N SER A 703 9.77 -24.10 -55.66
CA SER A 703 8.66 -24.17 -54.67
C SER A 703 7.98 -22.83 -54.31
N GLN A 704 6.73 -22.90 -53.81
CA GLN A 704 6.01 -21.86 -53.04
C GLN A 704 5.34 -22.52 -51.80
N GLY A 705 4.93 -21.75 -50.79
CA GLY A 705 4.19 -22.27 -49.62
C GLY A 705 3.62 -21.18 -48.69
N TYR A 706 2.55 -21.49 -47.94
CA TYR A 706 1.77 -20.56 -47.09
C TYR A 706 1.10 -21.26 -45.88
N LEU A 707 0.91 -20.50 -44.78
CA LEU A 707 -0.21 -20.53 -43.79
C LEU A 707 -0.34 -21.57 -42.63
N ALA A 708 -0.91 -21.07 -41.52
CA ALA A 708 -1.86 -21.69 -40.56
C ALA A 708 -1.39 -22.27 -39.19
N MET A 709 -2.33 -22.29 -38.22
CA MET A 709 -2.16 -22.58 -36.77
C MET A 709 -2.81 -23.92 -36.33
N LYS A 710 -2.33 -24.53 -35.21
CA LYS A 710 -3.17 -24.82 -34.02
C LYS A 710 -2.30 -25.14 -32.76
N LEU A 711 -2.89 -25.71 -31.70
CA LEU A 711 -2.48 -25.63 -30.28
C LEU A 711 -2.80 -26.94 -29.51
N VAL A 712 -2.27 -27.08 -28.28
CA VAL A 712 -2.76 -27.88 -27.10
C VAL A 712 -2.22 -29.33 -26.82
N ASN A 713 -1.65 -29.49 -25.59
CA ASN A 713 -1.56 -30.67 -24.68
C ASN A 713 -0.52 -31.83 -24.96
N PRO A 714 -0.31 -32.82 -24.05
CA PRO A 714 0.82 -32.82 -23.07
C PRO A 714 1.53 -34.19 -22.96
N LEU A 715 2.24 -34.50 -21.84
CA LEU A 715 2.35 -35.81 -21.10
C LEU A 715 3.69 -35.95 -20.28
N PRO A 716 3.85 -36.93 -19.34
CA PRO A 716 4.82 -36.82 -18.22
C PRO A 716 5.72 -38.05 -17.88
N THR A 717 6.51 -37.93 -16.80
CA THR A 717 7.05 -38.97 -15.85
C THR A 717 8.12 -40.02 -16.26
N PHE A 718 9.25 -40.01 -15.51
CA PHE A 718 10.01 -41.12 -14.83
C PHE A 718 9.98 -42.58 -15.38
N HIS A 719 11.08 -43.36 -15.45
CA HIS A 719 11.87 -43.91 -14.30
C HIS A 719 13.15 -44.73 -14.68
N LEU A 720 14.17 -44.68 -13.80
CA LEU A 720 15.13 -45.72 -13.27
C LEU A 720 15.88 -46.80 -14.13
N GLY A 721 17.14 -47.08 -13.71
CA GLY A 721 17.93 -48.31 -13.95
C GLY A 721 19.31 -48.09 -14.63
N GLY A 722 20.43 -48.77 -14.33
CA GLY A 722 20.76 -49.71 -13.22
C GLY A 722 21.98 -50.62 -13.51
N GLY A 723 23.00 -50.65 -12.63
CA GLY A 723 24.18 -51.57 -12.65
C GLY A 723 25.42 -51.09 -13.46
N GLU A 724 26.62 -51.70 -13.38
CA GLU A 724 27.27 -52.50 -12.30
C GLU A 724 28.78 -52.77 -12.61
N GLN A 725 29.72 -52.37 -11.72
CA GLN A 725 31.13 -52.88 -11.59
C GLN A 725 32.09 -52.84 -12.84
N PRO A 726 33.39 -53.26 -12.77
CA PRO A 726 34.25 -53.62 -11.63
C PRO A 726 35.62 -52.88 -11.50
N LYS A 727 36.19 -52.97 -10.28
CA LYS A 727 37.62 -53.08 -9.87
C LYS A 727 38.78 -52.71 -10.85
N GLY A 728 39.71 -51.90 -10.35
CA GLY A 728 41.13 -51.86 -10.74
C GLY A 728 42.02 -51.64 -9.51
N SER A 729 43.19 -52.28 -9.43
CA SER A 729 44.06 -52.30 -8.22
C SER A 729 45.55 -52.19 -8.55
N MET A 730 46.38 -51.99 -7.50
CA MET A 730 47.84 -51.76 -7.48
C MET A 730 48.27 -50.28 -7.70
N GLY A 731 49.31 -49.76 -7.04
CA GLY A 731 49.95 -50.25 -5.80
C GLY A 731 51.47 -50.05 -5.69
N LYS A 732 51.88 -49.02 -4.91
CA LYS A 732 53.21 -48.89 -4.24
C LYS A 732 54.44 -48.70 -5.16
N PRO A 733 55.64 -48.34 -4.62
CA PRO A 733 55.98 -48.07 -3.21
C PRO A 733 55.39 -46.76 -2.65
#